data_AF-A0A1E4TXA5-F1
#
_entry.id   AF-A0A1E4TXA5-F1
#
_cell.length_a   1.000
_cell.length_b   1.000
_cell.length_c   1.000
_cell.angle_alpha   90.00
_cell.angle_beta   90.00
_cell.angle_gamma   90.00
#
_symmetry.space_group_name_H-M   'P 1'
#
loop_
_entity.id
_entity.type
_entity.pdbx_description
1 polymer ?
#
loop_
_entity_poly.entity_id
_entity_poly.type
_entity_poly.pdbx_seq_one_letter_code
_entity_poly.pdbx_strand_id
1 'polypeptide(L)'
;MLIGFSGYLAGYNGSWDFPSGETYPDYIDYVKMRIFHAIFSALCVPLAYFTMKEIGFNRKSTWLFTLMVLFESSFVTLGKFILLDSLLLFFTVTSFYCFIKFHNENKKPGNAFSRKWWKWILLTGINLGCVCSVKMVGLFITSVVGVYTIVELWIMFGDRNLSYQKYAQHWLARIAALILVPFGVFLISFKIHFDLLYGTGSGDANMSSLFQANLIGSEVGGGPREIVTDSSILTIKNQGLGGGLLHSHVQGYPYGSLQQQVTTYSHKDSNNDWKFEFGRTTDRSDLNDELAYILEGSTVRVQHVMTGRNLHTHFLKPPVSKSGWEVSCYGNETIGDEKDDWIVEIVDQYGKEDKKRLHPLTTSFRLKSKVLGCYLSTTGNILPAWGFRQGEVVCVDNPFRRDKRTWWNVEDHTNPNLPAPPEDFKLPRTNFLKDFIQLNLAMMATNNALVPDPDKLDNLASKAWEWPTLHVGIRLCSWADDTIKYYLMGSPATTWTSTVAVLAFSLLVVVNLIKYQRQVPIFHSQNEENLFLMGGVYPFLGWFIHFLPFVIMSRVTYVHHYLPALYFAMIVCCYVFQRTTDLLRNQILIGASYVVFYIAVVGTFIYFSPISFGMDKPHTEYKYLNWLPTWKITE
;
A
#
# COMPACT_ATOMS: atom_id res chain seq x y z
N MET A 1 -7.02 -3.14 10.77
CA MET A 1 -8.28 -3.70 11.31
C MET A 1 -8.06 -4.95 12.15
N LEU A 2 -7.46 -6.05 11.65
CA LEU A 2 -7.23 -7.25 12.49
C LEU A 2 -6.37 -6.98 13.75
N ILE A 3 -5.40 -6.06 13.65
CA ILE A 3 -4.65 -5.57 14.82
C ILE A 3 -5.54 -4.80 15.80
N GLY A 4 -6.46 -3.97 15.28
CA GLY A 4 -7.45 -3.28 16.13
C GLY A 4 -8.41 -4.28 16.81
N PHE A 5 -8.77 -5.37 16.11
CA PHE A 5 -9.55 -6.46 16.68
C PHE A 5 -8.80 -7.18 17.80
N SER A 6 -7.48 -7.39 17.68
CA SER A 6 -6.69 -7.95 18.78
C SER A 6 -6.61 -6.99 19.97
N GLY A 7 -6.57 -5.67 19.74
CA GLY A 7 -6.70 -4.65 20.78
C GLY A 7 -8.05 -4.73 21.50
N TYR A 8 -9.15 -4.84 20.76
CA TYR A 8 -10.49 -5.02 21.34
C TYR A 8 -10.57 -6.28 22.22
N LEU A 9 -10.04 -7.42 21.74
CA LEU A 9 -9.97 -8.66 22.52
C LEU A 9 -9.07 -8.54 23.76
N ALA A 10 -8.06 -7.66 23.73
CA ALA A 10 -7.20 -7.36 24.85
C ALA A 10 -7.83 -6.37 25.86
N GLY A 11 -9.01 -5.82 25.57
CA GLY A 11 -9.65 -4.79 26.39
C GLY A 11 -9.04 -3.39 26.22
N TYR A 12 -8.25 -3.18 25.16
CA TYR A 12 -7.62 -1.91 24.85
C TYR A 12 -8.56 -1.01 24.04
N ASN A 13 -8.71 0.24 24.47
CA ASN A 13 -9.66 1.22 23.94
C ASN A 13 -9.06 2.22 22.93
N GLY A 14 -7.76 2.11 22.60
CA GLY A 14 -7.10 3.05 21.69
C GLY A 14 -6.48 4.28 22.35
N SER A 15 -6.47 4.39 23.69
CA SER A 15 -6.06 5.63 24.39
C SER A 15 -4.55 5.92 24.40
N TRP A 16 -3.72 4.95 24.06
CA TRP A 16 -2.26 5.07 24.12
C TRP A 16 -1.65 4.87 22.74
N ASP A 17 -1.00 5.90 22.23
CA ASP A 17 -0.16 5.75 21.04
C ASP A 17 1.01 4.81 21.34
N PHE A 18 1.54 4.12 20.32
CA PHE A 18 2.63 3.14 20.48
C PHE A 18 3.98 3.77 20.05
N PRO A 19 4.64 4.60 20.87
CA PRO A 19 5.96 5.15 20.56
C PRO A 19 7.05 4.07 20.58
N SER A 20 8.16 4.35 19.91
CA SER A 20 9.27 3.41 19.79
C SER A 20 10.12 3.37 21.06
N GLY A 21 10.37 2.17 21.58
CA GLY A 21 11.30 1.94 22.69
C GLY A 21 10.75 2.18 24.08
N GLU A 22 9.50 2.63 24.21
CA GLU A 22 8.87 2.88 25.51
C GLU A 22 8.25 1.62 26.13
N THR A 23 8.12 1.65 27.45
CA THR A 23 7.44 0.61 28.23
C THR A 23 5.93 0.72 28.08
N TYR A 24 5.25 -0.41 27.91
CA TYR A 24 3.79 -0.45 27.88
C TYR A 24 3.20 -0.07 29.25
N PRO A 25 2.17 0.81 29.29
CA PRO A 25 1.38 1.04 30.50
C PRO A 25 0.69 -0.22 31.02
N ASP A 26 0.49 -0.31 32.33
CA ASP A 26 -0.06 -1.50 33.01
C ASP A 26 -1.45 -1.93 32.51
N TYR A 27 -2.27 -0.99 32.03
CA TYR A 27 -3.61 -1.28 31.53
C TYR A 27 -3.62 -1.88 30.11
N ILE A 28 -2.47 -1.91 29.42
CA ILE A 28 -2.37 -2.45 28.06
C ILE A 28 -1.83 -3.87 28.11
N ASP A 29 -2.72 -4.83 27.86
CA ASP A 29 -2.35 -6.23 27.73
C ASP A 29 -1.79 -6.52 26.32
N TYR A 30 -0.58 -6.03 26.06
CA TYR A 30 0.15 -6.27 24.80
C TYR A 30 0.48 -7.76 24.61
N VAL A 31 0.48 -8.55 25.69
CA VAL A 31 0.72 -10.00 25.65
C VAL A 31 -0.42 -10.71 24.91
N LYS A 32 -1.69 -10.39 25.22
CA LYS A 32 -2.85 -10.91 24.45
C LYS A 32 -2.77 -10.55 22.98
N MET A 33 -2.36 -9.32 22.66
CA MET A 33 -2.17 -8.89 21.27
C MET A 33 -1.07 -9.72 20.59
N ARG A 34 0.09 -9.93 21.24
CA ARG A 34 1.17 -10.79 20.72
C ARG A 34 0.73 -12.24 20.54
N ILE A 35 -0.05 -12.80 21.48
CA ILE A 35 -0.61 -14.15 21.37
C ILE A 35 -1.49 -14.27 20.13
N PHE A 36 -2.33 -13.27 19.84
CA PHE A 36 -3.17 -13.26 18.63
C PHE A 36 -2.33 -13.41 17.35
N HIS A 37 -1.24 -12.65 17.22
CA HIS A 37 -0.33 -12.76 16.08
C HIS A 37 0.45 -14.08 16.05
N ALA A 38 0.89 -14.55 17.22
CA ALA A 38 1.58 -15.83 17.34
C ALA A 38 0.67 -17.00 16.94
N ILE A 39 -0.64 -16.94 17.20
CA ILE A 39 -1.62 -17.93 16.75
C ILE A 39 -1.64 -18.02 15.22
N PHE A 40 -1.66 -16.89 14.50
CA PHE A 40 -1.63 -16.92 13.03
C PHE A 40 -0.34 -17.54 12.49
N SER A 41 0.81 -17.20 13.08
CA SER A 41 2.08 -17.82 12.72
C SER A 41 2.11 -19.32 13.05
N ALA A 42 1.53 -19.72 14.19
CA ALA A 42 1.45 -21.12 14.59
C ALA A 42 0.54 -21.93 13.66
N LEU A 43 -0.57 -21.35 13.20
CA LEU A 43 -1.49 -21.98 12.25
C LEU A 43 -0.87 -22.17 10.85
N CYS A 44 0.17 -21.42 10.49
CA CYS A 44 0.93 -21.66 9.26
C CYS A 44 1.57 -23.05 9.23
N VAL A 45 1.98 -23.60 10.39
CA VAL A 45 2.64 -24.91 10.48
C VAL A 45 1.73 -26.09 10.10
N PRO A 46 0.54 -26.28 10.68
CA PRO A 46 -0.36 -27.35 10.26
C PRO A 46 -0.84 -27.14 8.82
N LEU A 47 -1.05 -25.90 8.38
CA LEU A 47 -1.38 -25.62 6.98
C LEU A 47 -0.24 -26.04 6.04
N ALA A 48 1.01 -25.76 6.38
CA ALA A 48 2.19 -26.21 5.64
C ALA A 48 2.23 -27.75 5.51
N TYR A 49 1.94 -28.48 6.60
CA TYR A 49 1.82 -29.94 6.57
C TYR A 49 0.75 -30.42 5.58
N PHE A 50 -0.46 -29.86 5.65
CA PHE A 50 -1.55 -30.24 4.76
C PHE A 50 -1.31 -29.83 3.31
N THR A 51 -0.64 -28.69 3.06
CA THR A 51 -0.20 -28.27 1.73
C THR A 51 0.68 -29.32 1.08
N MET A 52 1.74 -29.78 1.76
CA MET A 52 2.64 -30.80 1.21
C MET A 52 1.94 -32.13 0.93
N LYS A 53 1.06 -32.54 1.84
CA LYS A 53 0.24 -33.75 1.67
C LYS A 53 -0.64 -33.65 0.42
N GLU A 54 -1.23 -32.50 0.16
CA GLU A 54 -2.11 -32.28 -0.99
C GLU A 54 -1.34 -32.13 -2.30
N ILE A 55 -0.11 -31.60 -2.29
CA ILE A 55 0.76 -31.58 -3.48
C ILE A 55 1.12 -33.00 -3.95
N GLY A 56 1.19 -33.96 -3.02
CA GLY A 56 1.55 -35.36 -3.29
C GLY A 56 2.96 -35.74 -2.85
N PHE A 57 3.57 -34.97 -1.94
CA PHE A 57 4.87 -35.31 -1.36
C PHE A 57 4.81 -36.59 -0.52
N ASN A 58 5.95 -37.29 -0.43
CA ASN A 58 6.05 -38.43 0.47
C ASN A 58 6.02 -37.97 1.95
N ARG A 59 5.82 -38.93 2.88
CA ARG A 59 5.71 -38.62 4.32
C ARG A 59 6.98 -37.96 4.88
N LYS A 60 8.17 -38.37 4.40
CA LYS A 60 9.46 -37.84 4.87
C LYS A 60 9.61 -36.36 4.46
N SER A 61 9.39 -36.03 3.20
CA SER A 61 9.39 -34.65 2.70
C SER A 61 8.33 -33.77 3.34
N THR A 62 7.15 -34.33 3.62
CA THR A 62 6.08 -33.61 4.32
C THR A 62 6.51 -33.22 5.74
N TRP A 63 7.15 -34.15 6.47
CA TRP A 63 7.73 -33.85 7.78
C TRP A 63 8.89 -32.87 7.71
N LEU A 64 9.78 -33.00 6.71
CA LEU A 64 10.88 -32.07 6.49
C LEU A 64 10.36 -30.64 6.39
N PHE A 65 9.44 -30.38 5.47
CA PHE A 65 8.89 -29.05 5.26
C PHE A 65 8.16 -28.52 6.49
N THR A 66 7.40 -29.37 7.17
CA THR A 66 6.68 -28.98 8.39
C THR A 66 7.67 -28.57 9.48
N LEU A 67 8.78 -29.30 9.65
CA LEU A 67 9.85 -28.95 10.57
C LEU A 67 10.58 -27.67 10.13
N MET A 68 10.84 -27.49 8.84
CA MET A 68 11.43 -26.26 8.32
C MET A 68 10.57 -25.04 8.65
N VAL A 69 9.26 -25.10 8.43
CA VAL A 69 8.33 -23.99 8.75
C VAL A 69 8.17 -23.79 10.27
N LEU A 70 8.13 -24.88 11.05
CA LEU A 70 8.01 -24.83 12.52
C LEU A 70 9.24 -24.23 13.20
N PHE A 71 10.43 -24.62 12.73
CA PHE A 71 11.72 -24.24 13.29
C PHE A 71 12.43 -23.18 12.45
N GLU A 72 11.64 -22.31 11.80
CA GLU A 72 12.14 -21.15 11.07
C GLU A 72 12.26 -19.94 12.01
N SER A 73 13.49 -19.54 12.33
CA SER A 73 13.77 -18.43 13.26
C SER A 73 13.08 -17.13 12.83
N SER A 74 13.04 -16.83 11.53
CA SER A 74 12.41 -15.62 11.00
C SER A 74 10.90 -15.58 11.24
N PHE A 75 10.22 -16.72 11.05
CA PHE A 75 8.76 -16.85 11.25
C PHE A 75 8.39 -16.75 12.73
N VAL A 76 9.14 -17.43 13.61
CA VAL A 76 8.95 -17.35 15.06
C VAL A 76 9.18 -15.93 15.57
N THR A 77 10.24 -15.26 15.10
CA THR A 77 10.58 -13.91 15.55
C THR A 77 9.48 -12.91 15.17
N LEU A 78 9.04 -12.86 13.91
CA LEU A 78 7.98 -11.92 13.52
C LEU A 78 6.60 -12.31 14.06
N GLY A 79 6.33 -13.60 14.22
CA GLY A 79 5.09 -14.10 14.82
C GLY A 79 4.90 -13.64 16.27
N LYS A 80 5.97 -13.32 16.99
CA LYS A 80 5.91 -12.83 18.38
C LYS A 80 5.46 -11.38 18.53
N PHE A 81 5.58 -10.57 17.48
CA PHE A 81 5.29 -9.14 17.55
C PHE A 81 3.92 -8.80 16.97
N ILE A 82 3.40 -7.63 17.34
CA ILE A 82 2.15 -7.07 16.82
C ILE A 82 2.43 -6.49 15.42
N LEU A 83 2.68 -7.37 14.47
CA LEU A 83 3.04 -7.03 13.10
C LEU A 83 2.05 -7.64 12.11
N LEU A 84 1.84 -6.94 10.99
CA LEU A 84 1.00 -7.44 9.90
C LEU A 84 1.64 -8.60 9.11
N ASP A 85 2.96 -8.81 9.23
CA ASP A 85 3.67 -9.80 8.42
C ASP A 85 3.29 -11.24 8.76
N SER A 86 2.92 -11.54 10.03
CA SER A 86 2.39 -12.86 10.42
C SER A 86 1.03 -13.15 9.78
N LEU A 87 0.18 -12.12 9.67
CA LEU A 87 -1.11 -12.21 8.97
C LEU A 87 -0.90 -12.37 7.46
N LEU A 88 0.03 -11.62 6.88
CA LEU A 88 0.40 -11.71 5.46
C LEU A 88 0.89 -13.13 5.13
N LEU A 89 1.80 -13.67 5.94
CA LEU A 89 2.31 -15.03 5.75
C LEU A 89 1.17 -16.05 5.88
N PHE A 90 0.32 -15.94 6.90
CA PHE A 90 -0.83 -16.82 7.07
C PHE A 90 -1.73 -16.83 5.84
N PHE A 91 -2.19 -15.66 5.37
CA PHE A 91 -3.07 -15.60 4.20
C PHE A 91 -2.38 -16.01 2.90
N THR A 92 -1.05 -15.86 2.80
CA THR A 92 -0.27 -16.40 1.67
C THR A 92 -0.26 -17.92 1.69
N VAL A 93 0.00 -18.52 2.86
CA VAL A 93 0.03 -19.97 3.06
C VAL A 93 -1.36 -20.58 2.85
N THR A 94 -2.42 -19.98 3.40
CA THR A 94 -3.80 -20.45 3.20
C THR A 94 -4.24 -20.30 1.74
N SER A 95 -3.87 -19.21 1.07
CA SER A 95 -4.15 -19.01 -0.36
C SER A 95 -3.52 -20.13 -1.19
N PHE A 96 -2.25 -20.44 -0.93
CA PHE A 96 -1.57 -21.52 -1.63
C PHE A 96 -2.17 -22.89 -1.30
N TYR A 97 -2.49 -23.16 -0.03
CA TYR A 97 -3.19 -24.39 0.37
C TYR A 97 -4.54 -24.57 -0.36
N CYS A 98 -5.40 -23.55 -0.34
CA CYS A 98 -6.70 -23.59 -1.01
C CYS A 98 -6.54 -23.77 -2.52
N PHE A 99 -5.52 -23.13 -3.09
CA PHE A 99 -5.15 -23.29 -4.49
C PHE A 99 -4.75 -24.73 -4.84
N ILE A 100 -3.91 -25.39 -4.04
CA ILE A 100 -3.57 -26.81 -4.24
C ILE A 100 -4.83 -27.69 -4.14
N LYS A 101 -5.70 -27.44 -3.14
CA LYS A 101 -6.96 -28.18 -2.99
C LYS A 101 -7.87 -28.00 -4.22
N PHE A 102 -7.92 -26.78 -4.76
CA PHE A 102 -8.65 -26.49 -5.99
C PHE A 102 -8.06 -27.25 -7.18
N HIS A 103 -6.74 -27.21 -7.36
CA HIS A 103 -6.05 -27.96 -8.41
C HIS A 103 -6.39 -29.46 -8.35
N ASN A 104 -6.32 -30.07 -7.16
CA ASN A 104 -6.63 -31.48 -6.96
C ASN A 104 -8.07 -31.86 -7.33
N GLU A 105 -9.03 -30.97 -7.11
CA GLU A 105 -10.42 -31.20 -7.53
C GLU A 105 -10.64 -30.88 -9.01
N ASN A 106 -9.86 -29.96 -9.59
CA ASN A 106 -9.93 -29.59 -11.00
C ASN A 106 -9.32 -30.68 -11.92
N LYS A 107 -8.26 -31.36 -11.47
CA LYS A 107 -7.61 -32.45 -12.21
C LYS A 107 -8.45 -33.74 -12.26
N LYS A 108 -9.32 -33.97 -11.28
CA LYS A 108 -10.16 -35.18 -11.21
C LYS A 108 -11.21 -35.15 -12.34
N PRO A 109 -11.24 -36.16 -13.25
CA PRO A 109 -12.23 -36.22 -14.31
C PRO A 109 -13.66 -36.20 -13.74
N GLY A 110 -14.52 -35.33 -14.28
CA GLY A 110 -15.91 -35.20 -13.84
C GLY A 110 -16.15 -34.37 -12.57
N ASN A 111 -15.11 -33.95 -11.84
CA ASN A 111 -15.28 -33.13 -10.63
C ASN A 111 -15.39 -31.62 -10.89
N ALA A 112 -15.12 -31.17 -12.12
CA ALA A 112 -15.35 -29.80 -12.55
C ALA A 112 -16.79 -29.36 -12.21
N PHE A 113 -16.94 -28.19 -11.60
CA PHE A 113 -18.22 -27.63 -11.13
C PHE A 113 -18.92 -28.43 -10.01
N SER A 114 -18.28 -29.43 -9.41
CA SER A 114 -18.80 -30.09 -8.21
C SER A 114 -18.81 -29.14 -6.99
N ARG A 115 -19.53 -29.52 -5.94
CA ARG A 115 -19.55 -28.78 -4.67
C ARG A 115 -18.16 -28.59 -4.07
N LYS A 116 -17.27 -29.59 -4.18
CA LYS A 116 -15.88 -29.51 -3.69
C LYS A 116 -15.03 -28.57 -4.54
N TRP A 117 -15.21 -28.61 -5.86
CA TRP A 117 -14.54 -27.71 -6.80
C TRP A 117 -14.90 -26.24 -6.50
N TRP A 118 -16.20 -25.94 -6.38
CA TRP A 118 -16.69 -24.60 -6.02
C TRP A 118 -16.25 -24.16 -4.63
N LYS A 119 -16.26 -25.07 -3.64
CA LYS A 119 -15.76 -24.76 -2.30
C LYS A 119 -14.31 -24.25 -2.35
N TRP A 120 -13.42 -24.98 -3.02
CA TRP A 120 -11.99 -24.63 -3.01
C TRP A 120 -11.64 -23.44 -3.89
N ILE A 121 -12.31 -23.26 -5.04
CA ILE A 121 -12.07 -22.05 -5.86
C ILE A 121 -12.57 -20.79 -5.14
N LEU A 122 -13.72 -20.83 -4.46
CA LEU A 122 -14.24 -19.70 -3.68
C LEU A 122 -13.38 -19.42 -2.45
N LEU A 123 -12.94 -20.45 -1.73
CA LEU A 123 -12.00 -20.27 -0.62
C LEU A 123 -10.65 -19.71 -1.09
N THR A 124 -10.18 -20.10 -2.27
CA THR A 124 -8.99 -19.49 -2.90
C THR A 124 -9.25 -18.00 -3.13
N GLY A 125 -10.39 -17.66 -3.74
CA GLY A 125 -10.80 -16.27 -3.96
C GLY A 125 -10.86 -15.42 -2.68
N ILE A 126 -11.50 -15.95 -1.63
CA ILE A 126 -11.61 -15.25 -0.34
C ILE A 126 -10.23 -15.01 0.27
N ASN A 127 -9.35 -16.02 0.28
CA ASN A 127 -7.99 -15.86 0.83
C ASN A 127 -7.12 -14.91 -0.01
N LEU A 128 -7.27 -14.91 -1.34
CA LEU A 128 -6.61 -13.92 -2.22
C LEU A 128 -7.10 -12.49 -1.95
N GLY A 129 -8.39 -12.32 -1.65
CA GLY A 129 -8.93 -11.04 -1.17
C GLY A 129 -8.32 -10.63 0.17
N CYS A 130 -8.30 -11.54 1.15
CA CYS A 130 -7.75 -11.29 2.48
C CYS A 130 -6.26 -10.93 2.44
N VAL A 131 -5.43 -11.66 1.67
CA VAL A 131 -3.99 -11.38 1.59
C VAL A 131 -3.72 -10.00 0.97
N CYS A 132 -4.47 -9.62 -0.08
CA CYS A 132 -4.37 -8.29 -0.68
C CYS A 132 -4.82 -7.18 0.27
N SER A 133 -5.87 -7.42 1.08
CA SER A 133 -6.35 -6.47 2.10
C SER A 133 -5.37 -6.30 3.28
N VAL A 134 -4.51 -7.29 3.56
CA VAL A 134 -3.48 -7.17 4.62
C VAL A 134 -2.29 -6.36 4.14
N LYS A 135 -1.77 -6.64 2.94
CA LYS A 135 -0.65 -5.90 2.32
C LYS A 135 -0.74 -6.04 0.80
N MET A 136 -0.44 -4.97 0.07
CA MET A 136 -0.47 -4.98 -1.41
C MET A 136 0.48 -6.01 -2.06
N VAL A 137 1.48 -6.48 -1.32
CA VAL A 137 2.36 -7.61 -1.70
C VAL A 137 1.56 -8.90 -1.92
N GLY A 138 0.35 -9.04 -1.36
CA GLY A 138 -0.58 -10.14 -1.64
C GLY A 138 -1.00 -10.28 -3.10
N LEU A 139 -0.79 -9.24 -3.93
CA LEU A 139 -0.95 -9.35 -5.38
C LEU A 139 0.03 -10.37 -6.00
N PHE A 140 1.14 -10.69 -5.34
CA PHE A 140 2.12 -11.65 -5.84
C PHE A 140 1.58 -13.08 -5.85
N ILE A 141 0.95 -13.55 -4.79
CA ILE A 141 0.28 -14.86 -4.78
C ILE A 141 -0.94 -14.88 -5.70
N THR A 142 -1.64 -13.75 -5.82
CA THR A 142 -2.73 -13.58 -6.80
C THR A 142 -2.22 -13.79 -8.22
N SER A 143 -1.05 -13.23 -8.56
CA SER A 143 -0.40 -13.43 -9.87
C SER A 143 0.01 -14.88 -10.11
N VAL A 144 0.50 -15.61 -9.11
CA VAL A 144 0.83 -17.06 -9.24
C VAL A 144 -0.43 -17.85 -9.61
N VAL A 145 -1.53 -17.62 -8.88
CA VAL A 145 -2.83 -18.27 -9.17
C VAL A 145 -3.38 -17.81 -10.52
N GLY A 146 -3.17 -16.55 -10.90
CA GLY A 146 -3.51 -16.00 -12.21
C GLY A 146 -2.78 -16.70 -13.36
N VAL A 147 -1.46 -16.87 -13.25
CA VAL A 147 -0.65 -17.61 -14.24
C VAL A 147 -1.12 -19.06 -14.35
N TYR A 148 -1.34 -19.76 -13.23
CA TYR A 148 -1.94 -21.09 -13.25
C TYR A 148 -3.29 -21.10 -13.99
N THR A 149 -4.15 -20.12 -13.71
CA THR A 149 -5.49 -20.03 -14.29
C THR A 149 -5.42 -19.83 -15.81
N ILE A 150 -4.50 -18.99 -16.28
CA ILE A 150 -4.25 -18.77 -17.71
C ILE A 150 -3.75 -20.06 -18.37
N VAL A 151 -2.77 -20.74 -17.77
CA VAL A 151 -2.22 -22.00 -18.30
C VAL A 151 -3.30 -23.09 -18.38
N GLU A 152 -4.13 -23.23 -17.36
CA GLU A 152 -5.24 -24.20 -17.35
C GLU A 152 -6.28 -23.90 -18.44
N LEU A 153 -6.68 -22.63 -18.59
CA LEU A 153 -7.62 -22.23 -19.64
C LEU A 153 -7.02 -22.40 -21.04
N TRP A 154 -5.70 -22.27 -21.18
CA TRP A 154 -4.97 -22.56 -22.41
C TRP A 154 -4.95 -24.05 -22.73
N ILE A 155 -4.67 -24.91 -21.74
CA ILE A 155 -4.71 -26.38 -21.91
C ILE A 155 -6.13 -26.83 -22.28
N MET A 156 -7.16 -26.30 -21.59
CA MET A 156 -8.57 -26.60 -21.90
C MET A 156 -9.00 -26.15 -23.30
N PHE A 157 -8.44 -25.05 -23.81
CA PHE A 157 -8.69 -24.60 -25.18
C PHE A 157 -8.14 -25.60 -26.22
N GLY A 158 -7.05 -26.29 -25.90
CA GLY A 158 -6.48 -27.34 -26.75
C GLY A 158 -7.23 -28.68 -26.69
N ASP A 159 -8.12 -28.89 -25.71
CA ASP A 159 -8.88 -30.14 -25.57
C ASP A 159 -10.08 -30.19 -26.52
N ARG A 160 -9.96 -31.00 -27.57
CA ARG A 160 -11.00 -31.20 -28.60
C ARG A 160 -12.26 -31.89 -28.07
N ASN A 161 -12.19 -32.54 -26.90
CA ASN A 161 -13.34 -33.22 -26.29
C ASN A 161 -14.19 -32.28 -25.42
N LEU A 162 -13.71 -31.05 -25.16
CA LEU A 162 -14.40 -30.09 -24.32
C LEU A 162 -15.38 -29.24 -25.14
N SER A 163 -16.67 -29.28 -24.78
CA SER A 163 -17.67 -28.41 -25.38
C SER A 163 -17.39 -26.93 -25.08
N TYR A 164 -17.59 -26.05 -26.09
CA TYR A 164 -17.46 -24.59 -25.94
C TYR A 164 -18.31 -24.02 -24.80
N GLN A 165 -19.48 -24.58 -24.54
CA GLN A 165 -20.32 -24.15 -23.41
C GLN A 165 -19.64 -24.42 -22.07
N LYS A 166 -19.06 -25.61 -21.90
CA LYS A 166 -18.33 -25.99 -20.69
C LYS A 166 -17.05 -25.18 -20.53
N TYR A 167 -16.37 -24.86 -21.63
CA TYR A 167 -15.24 -23.94 -21.64
C TYR A 167 -15.63 -22.52 -21.18
N ALA A 168 -16.74 -21.96 -21.70
CA ALA A 168 -17.26 -20.67 -21.27
C ALA A 168 -17.65 -20.67 -19.77
N GLN A 169 -18.25 -21.76 -19.28
CA GLN A 169 -18.52 -21.92 -17.84
C GLN A 169 -17.23 -21.89 -17.01
N HIS A 170 -16.14 -22.48 -17.50
CA HIS A 170 -14.85 -22.45 -16.81
C HIS A 170 -14.26 -21.05 -16.73
N TRP A 171 -14.42 -20.23 -17.77
CA TRP A 171 -14.08 -18.80 -17.75
C TRP A 171 -14.91 -18.03 -16.73
N LEU A 172 -16.24 -18.13 -16.81
CA LEU A 172 -17.15 -17.41 -15.92
C LEU A 172 -16.91 -17.78 -14.44
N ALA A 173 -16.70 -19.06 -14.15
CA ALA A 173 -16.43 -19.52 -12.80
C ALA A 173 -15.11 -18.97 -12.23
N ARG A 174 -14.05 -18.91 -13.04
CA ARG A 174 -12.75 -18.36 -12.64
C ARG A 174 -12.81 -16.84 -12.49
N ILE A 175 -13.50 -16.12 -13.39
CA ILE A 175 -13.71 -14.67 -13.25
C ILE A 175 -14.49 -14.37 -11.96
N ALA A 176 -15.59 -15.09 -11.71
CA ALA A 176 -16.38 -14.89 -10.51
C ALA A 176 -15.56 -15.18 -9.23
N ALA A 177 -14.92 -16.35 -9.15
CA ALA A 177 -14.27 -16.80 -7.93
C ALA A 177 -12.86 -16.22 -7.72
N LEU A 178 -12.10 -15.89 -8.77
CA LEU A 178 -10.70 -15.46 -8.67
C LEU A 178 -10.48 -13.99 -9.04
N ILE A 179 -11.53 -13.26 -9.44
CA ILE A 179 -11.46 -11.80 -9.66
C ILE A 179 -12.54 -11.10 -8.82
N LEU A 180 -13.82 -11.39 -9.05
CA LEU A 180 -14.92 -10.67 -8.38
C LEU A 180 -14.96 -10.92 -6.88
N VAL A 181 -14.76 -12.17 -6.43
CA VAL A 181 -14.74 -12.50 -4.99
C VAL A 181 -13.55 -11.85 -4.26
N PRO A 182 -12.28 -11.98 -4.69
CA PRO A 182 -11.15 -11.28 -4.07
C PRO A 182 -11.36 -9.75 -4.03
N PHE A 183 -11.82 -9.17 -5.14
CA PHE A 183 -12.09 -7.73 -5.22
C PHE A 183 -13.24 -7.31 -4.29
N GLY A 184 -14.28 -8.14 -4.17
CA GLY A 184 -15.37 -7.94 -3.21
C GLY A 184 -14.89 -7.95 -1.77
N VAL A 185 -14.02 -8.90 -1.39
CA VAL A 185 -13.41 -8.93 -0.04
C VAL A 185 -12.54 -7.69 0.20
N PHE A 186 -11.79 -7.24 -0.81
CA PHE A 186 -11.02 -6.00 -0.75
C PHE A 186 -11.92 -4.78 -0.53
N LEU A 187 -12.98 -4.62 -1.31
CA LEU A 187 -13.96 -3.54 -1.14
C LEU A 187 -14.67 -3.59 0.22
N ILE A 188 -15.08 -4.77 0.69
CA ILE A 188 -15.70 -4.93 2.01
C ILE A 188 -14.72 -4.52 3.11
N SER A 189 -13.43 -4.84 2.96
CA SER A 189 -12.39 -4.43 3.91
C SER A 189 -12.30 -2.90 4.00
N PHE A 190 -12.32 -2.20 2.86
CA PHE A 190 -12.34 -0.73 2.84
C PHE A 190 -13.67 -0.15 3.34
N LYS A 191 -14.79 -0.83 3.10
CA LYS A 191 -16.09 -0.39 3.61
C LYS A 191 -16.11 -0.42 5.14
N ILE A 192 -15.63 -1.52 5.72
CA ILE A 192 -15.49 -1.64 7.19
C ILE A 192 -14.48 -0.60 7.70
N HIS A 193 -13.38 -0.37 6.98
CA HIS A 193 -12.38 0.64 7.37
C HIS A 193 -12.99 2.05 7.48
N PHE A 194 -13.71 2.51 6.46
CA PHE A 194 -14.35 3.83 6.48
C PHE A 194 -15.51 3.94 7.45
N ASP A 195 -16.30 2.87 7.64
CA ASP A 195 -17.41 2.90 8.59
C ASP A 195 -16.93 2.84 10.05
N LEU A 196 -15.82 2.16 10.32
CA LEU A 196 -15.26 2.00 11.66
C LEU A 196 -14.49 3.24 12.12
N LEU A 197 -13.76 3.89 11.21
CA LEU A 197 -12.96 5.07 11.50
C LEU A 197 -13.71 6.36 11.11
N TYR A 198 -14.74 6.67 11.89
CA TYR A 198 -15.63 7.82 11.65
C TYR A 198 -15.17 9.14 12.31
N GLY A 199 -14.08 9.12 13.09
CA GLY A 199 -13.50 10.31 13.73
C GLY A 199 -12.31 10.89 12.96
N THR A 200 -12.02 12.18 13.18
CA THR A 200 -10.80 12.84 12.65
C THR A 200 -9.52 12.29 13.29
N GLY A 201 -8.41 12.40 12.58
CA GLY A 201 -7.08 12.01 13.06
C GLY A 201 -5.99 12.39 12.07
N SER A 202 -4.72 12.28 12.45
CA SER A 202 -3.57 12.81 11.70
C SER A 202 -3.45 12.37 10.23
N GLY A 203 -4.10 11.27 9.83
CA GLY A 203 -4.07 10.75 8.46
C GLY A 203 -5.16 11.26 7.52
N ASP A 204 -6.17 11.97 8.02
CA ASP A 204 -7.32 12.42 7.24
C ASP A 204 -6.99 13.52 6.20
N ALA A 205 -5.87 14.23 6.38
CA ALA A 205 -5.35 15.24 5.45
C ALA A 205 -5.19 14.74 4.00
N ASN A 206 -5.01 13.43 3.80
CA ASN A 206 -4.89 12.81 2.48
C ASN A 206 -6.24 12.58 1.77
N MET A 207 -7.36 12.76 2.47
CA MET A 207 -8.71 12.63 1.94
C MET A 207 -9.26 13.97 1.45
N SER A 208 -10.37 13.95 0.70
CA SER A 208 -11.01 15.18 0.22
C SER A 208 -11.58 15.99 1.38
N SER A 209 -11.62 17.33 1.27
CA SER A 209 -12.19 18.18 2.34
C SER A 209 -13.62 17.79 2.70
N LEU A 210 -14.44 17.41 1.71
CA LEU A 210 -15.80 16.95 1.95
C LEU A 210 -15.83 15.64 2.75
N PHE A 211 -14.89 14.73 2.52
CA PHE A 211 -14.75 13.52 3.34
C PHE A 211 -14.34 13.89 4.77
N GLN A 212 -13.32 14.73 4.93
CA GLN A 212 -12.82 15.18 6.23
C GLN A 212 -13.92 15.88 7.04
N ALA A 213 -14.73 16.73 6.41
CA ALA A 213 -15.82 17.45 7.06
C ALA A 213 -16.99 16.55 7.51
N ASN A 214 -17.10 15.34 6.96
CA ASN A 214 -18.08 14.34 7.42
C ASN A 214 -17.59 13.52 8.62
N LEU A 215 -16.33 13.68 9.06
CA LEU A 215 -15.79 12.99 10.24
C LEU A 215 -16.20 13.70 11.54
N ILE A 216 -16.44 12.92 12.60
CA ILE A 216 -16.73 13.45 13.93
C ILE A 216 -15.48 14.12 14.50
N GLY A 217 -15.66 15.34 15.02
CA GLY A 217 -14.58 16.15 15.58
C GLY A 217 -13.75 16.89 14.55
N SER A 218 -14.13 16.82 13.27
CA SER A 218 -13.46 17.58 12.22
C SER A 218 -13.62 19.08 12.43
N GLU A 219 -12.51 19.80 12.31
CA GLU A 219 -12.48 21.25 12.28
C GLU A 219 -12.54 21.78 10.83
N VAL A 220 -12.75 20.91 9.85
CA VAL A 220 -12.89 21.28 8.43
C VAL A 220 -14.35 21.50 8.12
N GLY A 221 -14.70 22.65 7.52
CA GLY A 221 -16.06 22.92 7.07
C GLY A 221 -16.91 23.75 8.03
N GLY A 222 -16.40 24.91 8.46
CA GLY A 222 -17.12 25.85 9.29
C GLY A 222 -17.75 27.02 8.51
N GLY A 223 -18.56 27.79 9.24
CA GLY A 223 -19.04 29.11 8.83
C GLY A 223 -20.21 29.14 7.83
N PRO A 224 -20.53 30.34 7.31
CA PRO A 224 -21.70 30.57 6.46
C PRO A 224 -21.63 29.77 5.14
N ARG A 225 -22.79 29.39 4.60
CA ARG A 225 -22.88 28.59 3.36
C ARG A 225 -22.69 29.39 2.08
N GLU A 226 -22.96 30.68 2.15
CA GLU A 226 -22.84 31.60 1.03
C GLU A 226 -21.51 32.33 1.09
N ILE A 227 -20.88 32.56 -0.05
CA ILE A 227 -19.62 33.31 -0.15
C ILE A 227 -19.89 34.61 -0.88
N VAL A 228 -19.45 35.71 -0.28
CA VAL A 228 -19.62 37.05 -0.83
C VAL A 228 -18.27 37.71 -1.08
N THR A 229 -18.26 38.64 -2.02
CA THR A 229 -17.11 39.50 -2.28
C THR A 229 -16.86 40.42 -1.09
N ASP A 230 -15.62 40.84 -0.88
CA ASP A 230 -15.19 41.89 0.07
C ASP A 230 -15.34 41.60 1.59
N SER A 231 -16.05 40.58 2.04
CA SER A 231 -16.13 40.29 3.50
C SER A 231 -15.86 38.85 3.90
N SER A 232 -15.92 37.91 2.94
CA SER A 232 -15.63 36.51 3.20
C SER A 232 -14.13 36.21 3.18
N ILE A 233 -13.62 35.67 4.28
CA ILE A 233 -12.27 35.11 4.37
C ILE A 233 -12.35 33.59 4.18
N LEU A 234 -11.53 33.07 3.28
CA LEU A 234 -11.65 31.74 2.71
C LEU A 234 -10.30 31.05 2.69
N THR A 235 -10.29 29.74 2.92
CA THR A 235 -9.15 28.89 2.56
C THR A 235 -9.51 28.07 1.33
N ILE A 236 -8.61 28.02 0.34
CA ILE A 236 -8.87 27.39 -0.96
C ILE A 236 -7.97 26.17 -1.11
N LYS A 237 -8.54 24.98 -1.28
CA LYS A 237 -7.79 23.72 -1.39
C LYS A 237 -7.87 23.11 -2.77
N ASN A 238 -6.77 22.54 -3.23
CA ASN A 238 -6.69 21.83 -4.50
C ASN A 238 -7.24 20.40 -4.38
N GLN A 239 -7.99 19.92 -5.37
CA GLN A 239 -8.53 18.55 -5.41
C GLN A 239 -7.67 17.57 -6.21
N GLY A 240 -6.49 17.99 -6.68
CA GLY A 240 -5.50 17.11 -7.30
C GLY A 240 -4.89 16.13 -6.29
N LEU A 241 -4.24 15.08 -6.80
CA LEU A 241 -3.50 14.15 -5.96
C LEU A 241 -2.33 14.87 -5.29
N GLY A 242 -2.30 14.91 -3.95
CA GLY A 242 -1.32 15.70 -3.19
C GLY A 242 -1.60 17.21 -3.17
N GLY A 243 -2.81 17.64 -3.52
CA GLY A 243 -3.23 19.02 -3.47
C GLY A 243 -3.30 19.58 -2.05
N GLY A 244 -2.59 20.67 -1.79
CA GLY A 244 -2.64 21.40 -0.52
C GLY A 244 -3.56 22.64 -0.58
N LEU A 245 -3.57 23.39 0.52
CA LEU A 245 -4.18 24.70 0.63
C LEU A 245 -3.35 25.73 -0.12
N LEU A 246 -4.00 26.62 -0.86
CA LEU A 246 -3.35 27.75 -1.51
C LEU A 246 -2.70 28.62 -0.43
N HIS A 247 -1.41 28.87 -0.57
CA HIS A 247 -0.58 29.48 0.46
C HIS A 247 0.30 30.57 -0.13
N SER A 248 0.56 31.62 0.65
CA SER A 248 1.54 32.64 0.27
C SER A 248 2.24 33.23 1.49
N HIS A 249 3.54 33.46 1.38
CA HIS A 249 4.37 34.03 2.44
C HIS A 249 5.26 35.13 1.88
N VAL A 250 5.82 35.97 2.74
CA VAL A 250 6.50 37.23 2.35
C VAL A 250 7.71 37.05 1.41
N GLN A 251 8.32 35.86 1.35
CA GLN A 251 9.48 35.58 0.50
C GLN A 251 9.12 35.62 -0.99
N GLY A 252 10.00 36.25 -1.78
CA GLY A 252 9.87 36.30 -3.24
C GLY A 252 10.53 35.11 -3.94
N TYR A 253 10.18 34.87 -5.20
CA TYR A 253 10.88 33.88 -6.01
C TYR A 253 12.35 34.29 -6.21
N PRO A 254 13.32 33.34 -6.15
CA PRO A 254 14.73 33.66 -6.39
C PRO A 254 15.06 33.94 -7.86
N TYR A 255 14.19 33.51 -8.77
CA TYR A 255 14.30 33.70 -10.23
C TYR A 255 12.90 34.01 -10.78
N GLY A 256 12.78 34.27 -12.09
CA GLY A 256 11.49 34.62 -12.69
C GLY A 256 11.11 36.06 -12.37
N SER A 257 9.90 36.30 -11.86
CA SER A 257 9.40 37.65 -11.59
C SER A 257 9.98 38.32 -10.35
N LEU A 258 10.62 37.54 -9.47
CA LEU A 258 11.04 37.97 -8.12
C LEU A 258 9.88 38.44 -7.22
N GLN A 259 8.63 38.22 -7.63
CA GLN A 259 7.44 38.56 -6.84
C GLN A 259 7.20 37.54 -5.72
N GLN A 260 6.24 37.83 -4.85
CA GLN A 260 5.91 36.99 -3.69
C GLN A 260 5.49 35.59 -4.16
N GLN A 261 5.99 34.57 -3.48
CA GLN A 261 5.74 33.16 -3.83
C GLN A 261 4.29 32.77 -3.55
N VAL A 262 3.72 31.94 -4.42
CA VAL A 262 2.44 31.28 -4.19
C VAL A 262 2.65 29.78 -4.33
N THR A 263 2.22 29.03 -3.32
CA THR A 263 2.49 27.60 -3.19
C THR A 263 1.23 26.87 -2.75
N THR A 264 1.32 25.55 -2.61
CA THR A 264 0.36 24.78 -1.81
C THR A 264 1.00 24.23 -0.54
N TYR A 265 0.33 24.43 0.58
CA TYR A 265 0.76 23.98 1.90
C TYR A 265 -0.25 23.01 2.52
N SER A 266 0.22 21.97 3.19
CA SER A 266 -0.64 20.88 3.68
C SER A 266 -1.18 21.08 5.09
N HIS A 267 -0.74 22.11 5.81
CA HIS A 267 -1.14 22.38 7.19
C HIS A 267 -1.95 23.67 7.28
N LYS A 268 -2.76 23.79 8.35
CA LYS A 268 -3.47 25.01 8.69
C LYS A 268 -2.49 26.11 9.11
N ASP A 269 -2.65 27.29 8.53
CA ASP A 269 -1.81 28.47 8.74
C ASP A 269 -2.63 29.71 8.37
N SER A 270 -2.45 30.84 9.04
CA SER A 270 -3.15 32.09 8.68
C SER A 270 -2.70 32.66 7.34
N ASN A 271 -1.54 32.24 6.82
CA ASN A 271 -1.09 32.51 5.45
C ASN A 271 -1.83 31.68 4.38
N ASN A 272 -2.81 30.86 4.78
CA ASN A 272 -3.74 30.20 3.86
C ASN A 272 -5.02 31.03 3.64
N ASP A 273 -5.14 32.20 4.27
CA ASP A 273 -6.36 33.01 4.23
C ASP A 273 -6.38 33.92 2.99
N TRP A 274 -7.43 33.75 2.19
CA TRP A 274 -7.68 34.51 0.96
C TRP A 274 -9.04 35.19 1.02
N LYS A 275 -9.19 36.22 0.20
CA LYS A 275 -10.42 36.99 0.06
C LYS A 275 -10.75 37.17 -1.41
N PHE A 276 -12.01 37.00 -1.79
CA PHE A 276 -12.46 37.38 -3.12
C PHE A 276 -12.83 38.86 -3.13
N GLU A 277 -12.17 39.58 -4.01
CA GLU A 277 -12.32 41.01 -4.26
C GLU A 277 -12.96 41.23 -5.64
N PHE A 278 -13.57 42.39 -5.85
CA PHE A 278 -14.08 42.76 -7.17
C PHE A 278 -12.92 42.83 -8.18
N GLY A 279 -13.17 42.36 -9.41
CA GLY A 279 -12.26 42.50 -10.54
C GLY A 279 -11.81 43.95 -10.76
N ARG A 280 -10.63 44.15 -11.35
CA ARG A 280 -10.04 45.48 -11.63
C ARG A 280 -10.99 46.37 -12.43
N THR A 281 -11.72 45.78 -13.36
CA THR A 281 -12.62 46.49 -14.29
C THR A 281 -14.09 46.39 -13.90
N THR A 282 -14.41 45.86 -12.71
CA THR A 282 -15.80 45.71 -12.28
C THR A 282 -16.34 47.06 -11.86
N ASP A 283 -17.40 47.52 -12.52
CA ASP A 283 -18.09 48.75 -12.11
C ASP A 283 -18.78 48.54 -10.76
N ARG A 284 -18.46 49.40 -9.80
CA ARG A 284 -18.99 49.34 -8.43
C ARG A 284 -20.20 50.26 -8.24
N SER A 285 -20.58 51.05 -9.25
CA SER A 285 -21.66 52.03 -9.15
C SER A 285 -23.03 51.43 -8.83
N ASP A 286 -23.24 50.17 -9.23
CA ASP A 286 -24.55 49.51 -9.13
C ASP A 286 -24.70 48.66 -7.85
N LEU A 287 -23.64 48.58 -7.03
CA LEU A 287 -23.61 47.82 -5.78
C LEU A 287 -24.17 48.68 -4.63
N ASN A 288 -25.49 48.85 -4.58
CA ASN A 288 -26.19 49.58 -3.51
C ASN A 288 -26.21 48.78 -2.18
N ASP A 289 -25.03 48.59 -1.56
CA ASP A 289 -24.85 47.89 -0.26
C ASP A 289 -25.40 46.44 -0.19
N GLU A 290 -25.79 45.83 -1.31
CA GLU A 290 -26.24 44.44 -1.36
C GLU A 290 -25.06 43.45 -1.31
N LEU A 291 -25.24 42.34 -0.60
CA LEU A 291 -24.27 41.25 -0.51
C LEU A 291 -23.99 40.67 -1.91
N ALA A 292 -22.78 40.92 -2.43
CA ALA A 292 -22.36 40.44 -3.74
C ALA A 292 -21.89 38.98 -3.70
N TYR A 293 -22.82 38.04 -3.88
CA TYR A 293 -22.54 36.60 -3.96
C TYR A 293 -21.62 36.25 -5.14
N ILE A 294 -20.75 35.24 -4.96
CA ILE A 294 -19.91 34.70 -6.03
C ILE A 294 -20.71 33.70 -6.88
N LEU A 295 -20.90 34.04 -8.16
CA LEU A 295 -21.67 33.25 -9.13
C LEU A 295 -20.75 32.59 -10.17
N GLU A 296 -21.30 31.60 -10.89
CA GLU A 296 -20.68 31.05 -12.09
C GLU A 296 -20.34 32.16 -13.09
N GLY A 297 -19.06 32.23 -13.50
CA GLY A 297 -18.56 33.23 -14.43
C GLY A 297 -18.21 34.58 -13.80
N SER A 298 -18.36 34.76 -12.47
CA SER A 298 -17.92 35.97 -11.79
C SER A 298 -16.43 36.21 -11.98
N THR A 299 -16.06 37.46 -12.27
CA THR A 299 -14.66 37.90 -12.31
C THR A 299 -14.27 38.46 -10.95
N VAL A 300 -13.27 37.84 -10.33
CA VAL A 300 -12.78 38.18 -8.99
C VAL A 300 -11.27 38.40 -9.00
N ARG A 301 -10.78 39.23 -8.10
CA ARG A 301 -9.37 39.18 -7.67
C ARG A 301 -9.29 38.30 -6.43
N VAL A 302 -8.25 37.49 -6.32
CA VAL A 302 -8.01 36.66 -5.13
C VAL A 302 -6.91 37.31 -4.32
N GLN A 303 -7.25 37.96 -3.22
CA GLN A 303 -6.30 38.71 -2.39
C GLN A 303 -5.85 37.86 -1.20
N HIS A 304 -4.55 37.81 -0.96
CA HIS A 304 -3.98 37.19 0.23
C HIS A 304 -4.15 38.12 1.44
N VAL A 305 -4.80 37.64 2.50
CA VAL A 305 -5.21 38.48 3.64
C VAL A 305 -3.99 39.04 4.39
N MET A 306 -3.02 38.18 4.72
CA MET A 306 -1.88 38.57 5.56
C MET A 306 -0.93 39.56 4.89
N THR A 307 -0.77 39.51 3.56
CA THR A 307 0.14 40.42 2.83
C THR A 307 -0.57 41.47 1.96
N GLY A 308 -1.89 41.40 1.81
CA GLY A 308 -2.69 42.31 0.99
C GLY A 308 -2.43 42.22 -0.52
N ARG A 309 -1.63 41.26 -0.98
CA ARG A 309 -1.24 41.12 -2.39
C ARG A 309 -2.25 40.29 -3.18
N ASN A 310 -2.38 40.55 -4.47
CA ASN A 310 -3.29 39.81 -5.34
C ASN A 310 -2.60 38.61 -5.97
N LEU A 311 -3.35 37.52 -6.12
CA LEU A 311 -2.97 36.38 -6.94
C LEU A 311 -2.83 36.83 -8.40
N HIS A 312 -1.65 36.64 -8.96
CA HIS A 312 -1.24 37.17 -10.25
C HIS A 312 -0.61 36.08 -11.11
N THR A 313 -0.71 36.23 -12.43
CA THR A 313 0.06 35.42 -13.38
C THR A 313 0.53 36.27 -14.56
N HIS A 314 1.63 35.85 -15.17
CA HIS A 314 2.33 36.60 -16.21
C HIS A 314 3.02 35.67 -17.20
N PHE A 315 3.49 36.22 -18.32
CA PHE A 315 4.20 35.46 -19.37
C PHE A 315 5.64 35.05 -19.00
N LEU A 316 5.84 34.62 -17.74
CA LEU A 316 7.09 34.05 -17.24
C LEU A 316 6.90 32.57 -16.94
N LYS A 317 7.93 31.77 -17.23
CA LYS A 317 7.86 30.32 -17.00
C LYS A 317 8.05 29.99 -15.52
N PRO A 318 7.33 28.99 -14.99
CA PRO A 318 7.45 28.61 -13.59
C PRO A 318 8.85 28.08 -13.26
N PRO A 319 9.27 28.16 -11.99
CA PRO A 319 10.64 27.89 -11.61
C PRO A 319 11.07 26.44 -11.83
N VAL A 320 10.18 25.45 -11.59
CA VAL A 320 10.52 24.02 -11.64
C VAL A 320 10.00 23.34 -12.90
N SER A 321 8.68 23.26 -13.07
CA SER A 321 8.06 22.43 -14.13
C SER A 321 8.29 22.93 -15.57
N LYS A 322 8.70 24.19 -15.75
CA LYS A 322 8.84 24.91 -17.03
C LYS A 322 7.60 24.87 -17.96
N SER A 323 6.49 24.30 -17.50
CA SER A 323 5.25 24.09 -18.23
C SER A 323 4.14 24.97 -17.63
N GLY A 324 3.39 25.66 -18.48
CA GLY A 324 2.47 26.72 -18.06
C GLY A 324 3.18 28.05 -17.76
N TRP A 325 2.54 28.85 -16.90
CA TRP A 325 2.97 30.19 -16.49
C TRP A 325 3.15 30.26 -14.98
N GLU A 326 4.13 31.05 -14.54
CA GLU A 326 4.38 31.34 -13.13
C GLU A 326 3.16 32.04 -12.51
N VAL A 327 2.81 31.61 -11.29
CA VAL A 327 1.80 32.24 -10.45
C VAL A 327 2.49 32.83 -9.23
N SER A 328 2.16 34.07 -8.92
CA SER A 328 2.80 34.88 -7.88
C SER A 328 1.77 35.74 -7.16
N CYS A 329 2.21 36.43 -6.11
CA CYS A 329 1.44 37.48 -5.45
C CYS A 329 2.06 38.86 -5.69
N TYR A 330 1.29 39.79 -6.26
CA TYR A 330 1.76 41.12 -6.60
C TYR A 330 0.72 42.23 -6.34
N GLY A 331 1.22 43.45 -6.22
CA GLY A 331 0.40 44.63 -6.03
C GLY A 331 -0.34 44.65 -4.70
N ASN A 332 -1.45 45.37 -4.67
CA ASN A 332 -2.38 45.48 -3.56
C ASN A 332 -3.76 45.90 -4.11
N GLU A 333 -4.63 46.48 -3.27
CA GLU A 333 -5.96 46.91 -3.70
C GLU A 333 -5.91 47.89 -4.89
N THR A 334 -5.00 48.87 -4.89
CA THR A 334 -4.92 49.93 -5.91
C THR A 334 -3.86 49.67 -6.98
N ILE A 335 -2.77 48.98 -6.64
CA ILE A 335 -1.64 48.67 -7.51
C ILE A 335 -1.81 47.26 -8.09
N GLY A 336 -1.77 47.14 -9.41
CA GLY A 336 -1.78 45.87 -10.15
C GLY A 336 -2.30 46.08 -11.57
N ASP A 337 -2.67 45.00 -12.25
CA ASP A 337 -3.15 45.05 -13.64
C ASP A 337 -4.30 44.07 -13.89
N GLU A 338 -4.84 44.05 -15.11
CA GLU A 338 -5.96 43.18 -15.50
C GLU A 338 -5.64 41.68 -15.40
N LYS A 339 -4.36 41.27 -15.27
CA LYS A 339 -3.97 39.86 -15.11
C LYS A 339 -4.20 39.36 -13.68
N ASP A 340 -4.54 40.25 -12.75
CA ASP A 340 -5.03 39.91 -11.41
C ASP A 340 -6.48 39.35 -11.45
N ASP A 341 -7.20 39.52 -12.56
CA ASP A 341 -8.59 39.08 -12.70
C ASP A 341 -8.68 37.58 -13.04
N TRP A 342 -9.39 36.84 -12.18
CA TRP A 342 -9.70 35.42 -12.33
C TRP A 342 -11.20 35.20 -12.49
N ILE A 343 -11.59 34.38 -13.45
CA ILE A 343 -12.97 33.95 -13.68
C ILE A 343 -13.22 32.66 -12.91
N VAL A 344 -14.27 32.65 -12.08
CA VAL A 344 -14.73 31.46 -11.35
C VAL A 344 -15.56 30.58 -12.28
N GLU A 345 -15.12 29.33 -12.49
CA GLU A 345 -15.85 28.31 -13.26
C GLU A 345 -16.18 27.09 -12.36
N ILE A 346 -17.43 26.98 -11.94
CA ILE A 346 -18.03 25.85 -11.23
C ILE A 346 -18.06 24.62 -12.15
N VAL A 347 -17.47 23.53 -11.68
CA VAL A 347 -17.36 22.26 -12.41
C VAL A 347 -18.18 21.14 -11.82
N ASP A 348 -18.42 21.14 -10.51
CA ASP A 348 -19.23 20.13 -9.83
C ASP A 348 -19.88 20.75 -8.59
N GLN A 349 -21.09 20.31 -8.26
CA GLN A 349 -21.82 20.74 -7.06
C GLN A 349 -22.39 19.52 -6.34
N TYR A 350 -21.94 19.32 -5.10
CA TYR A 350 -22.45 18.30 -4.20
C TYR A 350 -23.67 18.82 -3.42
N GLY A 351 -24.63 17.95 -3.15
CA GLY A 351 -25.83 18.31 -2.38
C GLY A 351 -26.92 18.99 -3.20
N LYS A 352 -27.79 19.74 -2.50
CA LYS A 352 -29.02 20.37 -3.06
C LYS A 352 -28.99 21.89 -3.04
N GLU A 353 -27.87 22.49 -2.64
CA GLU A 353 -27.65 23.94 -2.64
C GLU A 353 -27.65 24.50 -4.09
N ASP A 354 -27.68 25.83 -4.24
CA ASP A 354 -27.75 26.47 -5.55
C ASP A 354 -26.48 26.17 -6.37
N LYS A 355 -26.65 25.57 -7.55
CA LYS A 355 -25.55 25.19 -8.43
C LYS A 355 -24.86 26.38 -9.09
N LYS A 356 -25.47 27.56 -9.07
CA LYS A 356 -24.91 28.78 -9.65
C LYS A 356 -24.02 29.54 -8.68
N ARG A 357 -24.08 29.22 -7.38
CA ARG A 357 -23.36 29.91 -6.32
C ARG A 357 -22.18 29.08 -5.83
N LEU A 358 -21.17 29.77 -5.32
CA LEU A 358 -20.03 29.13 -4.69
C LEU A 358 -20.33 28.82 -3.22
N HIS A 359 -20.21 27.55 -2.85
CA HIS A 359 -20.46 27.04 -1.51
C HIS A 359 -19.24 26.32 -0.92
N PRO A 360 -18.93 26.50 0.37
CA PRO A 360 -17.83 25.80 1.03
C PRO A 360 -18.02 24.28 0.98
N LEU A 361 -16.95 23.55 0.66
CA LEU A 361 -16.83 22.08 0.53
C LEU A 361 -17.67 21.42 -0.57
N THR A 362 -18.85 21.95 -0.87
CA THR A 362 -19.81 21.34 -1.81
C THR A 362 -19.60 21.80 -3.25
N THR A 363 -18.95 22.94 -3.48
CA THR A 363 -18.60 23.39 -4.83
C THR A 363 -17.17 23.03 -5.20
N SER A 364 -17.01 22.39 -6.36
CA SER A 364 -15.72 22.29 -7.04
C SER A 364 -15.70 23.33 -8.15
N PHE A 365 -14.69 24.19 -8.18
CA PHE A 365 -14.54 25.26 -9.16
C PHE A 365 -13.12 25.31 -9.73
N ARG A 366 -12.94 26.05 -10.81
CA ARG A 366 -11.65 26.33 -11.46
C ARG A 366 -11.49 27.85 -11.52
N LEU A 367 -10.26 28.32 -11.41
CA LEU A 367 -9.93 29.73 -11.60
C LEU A 367 -9.23 29.89 -12.95
N LYS A 368 -9.84 30.66 -13.85
CA LYS A 368 -9.29 30.96 -15.18
C LYS A 368 -8.77 32.38 -15.22
N SER A 369 -7.52 32.60 -15.58
CA SER A 369 -7.00 33.95 -15.80
C SER A 369 -7.77 34.61 -16.95
N LYS A 370 -8.35 35.79 -16.71
CA LYS A 370 -9.16 36.51 -17.70
C LYS A 370 -8.33 36.92 -18.92
N VAL A 371 -7.10 37.39 -18.70
CA VAL A 371 -6.21 37.88 -19.76
C VAL A 371 -5.49 36.74 -20.47
N LEU A 372 -4.87 35.82 -19.72
CA LEU A 372 -4.06 34.75 -20.33
C LEU A 372 -4.92 33.56 -20.82
N GLY A 373 -6.12 33.39 -20.28
CA GLY A 373 -6.99 32.24 -20.59
C GLY A 373 -6.52 30.90 -19.99
N CYS A 374 -5.42 30.89 -19.25
CA CYS A 374 -4.88 29.73 -18.55
C CYS A 374 -5.65 29.45 -17.25
N TYR A 375 -5.49 28.26 -16.68
CA TYR A 375 -6.17 27.82 -15.46
C TYR A 375 -5.20 27.60 -14.31
N LEU A 376 -5.58 28.07 -13.12
CA LEU A 376 -4.84 27.83 -11.89
C LEU A 376 -4.78 26.32 -11.59
N SER A 377 -3.58 25.79 -11.42
CA SER A 377 -3.33 24.37 -11.25
C SER A 377 -2.13 24.12 -10.36
N THR A 378 -2.05 22.91 -9.83
CA THR A 378 -0.83 22.37 -9.21
C THR A 378 -0.11 21.47 -10.20
N THR A 379 1.22 21.35 -10.09
CA THR A 379 2.00 20.41 -10.91
C THR A 379 2.18 19.05 -10.24
N GLY A 380 2.03 19.00 -8.90
CA GLY A 380 2.39 17.85 -8.07
C GLY A 380 3.87 17.81 -7.71
N ASN A 381 4.69 18.72 -8.25
CA ASN A 381 6.09 18.85 -7.87
C ASN A 381 6.24 19.65 -6.57
N ILE A 382 7.29 19.33 -5.84
CA ILE A 382 7.69 20.04 -4.64
C ILE A 382 8.78 21.05 -5.01
N LEU A 383 8.63 22.30 -4.54
CA LEU A 383 9.63 23.34 -4.72
C LEU A 383 10.93 23.00 -3.96
N PRO A 384 12.11 23.46 -4.42
CA PRO A 384 13.35 23.30 -3.68
C PRO A 384 13.33 24.02 -2.33
N ALA A 385 14.45 23.94 -1.59
CA ALA A 385 14.56 24.50 -0.24
C ALA A 385 14.20 26.01 -0.14
N TRP A 386 14.41 26.80 -1.20
CA TRP A 386 14.03 28.22 -1.25
C TRP A 386 12.51 28.46 -1.21
N GLY A 387 11.71 27.46 -1.58
CA GLY A 387 10.24 27.46 -1.52
C GLY A 387 9.73 26.56 -0.39
N PHE A 388 10.55 26.36 0.65
CA PHE A 388 10.23 25.61 1.87
C PHE A 388 9.70 24.18 1.64
N ARG A 389 10.04 23.55 0.51
CA ARG A 389 9.52 22.23 0.12
C ARG A 389 7.98 22.17 0.06
N GLN A 390 7.35 23.27 -0.33
CA GLN A 390 5.91 23.36 -0.57
C GLN A 390 5.58 23.00 -2.03
N GLY A 391 4.30 22.78 -2.34
CA GLY A 391 3.87 22.40 -3.69
C GLY A 391 3.89 23.57 -4.67
N GLU A 392 4.28 23.30 -5.92
CA GLU A 392 4.33 24.30 -7.00
C GLU A 392 2.93 24.61 -7.58
N VAL A 393 2.59 25.90 -7.64
CA VAL A 393 1.36 26.43 -8.25
C VAL A 393 1.71 27.11 -9.58
N VAL A 394 0.92 26.82 -10.61
CA VAL A 394 1.11 27.30 -11.97
C VAL A 394 -0.22 27.65 -12.64
N CYS A 395 -0.17 28.41 -13.74
CA CYS A 395 -1.32 28.61 -14.61
C CYS A 395 -1.10 27.84 -15.92
N VAL A 396 -1.90 26.80 -16.17
CA VAL A 396 -1.73 25.90 -17.32
C VAL A 396 -2.67 26.26 -18.47
N ASP A 397 -2.14 26.23 -19.69
CA ASP A 397 -2.91 26.51 -20.90
C ASP A 397 -3.76 25.30 -21.31
N ASN A 398 -5.03 25.53 -21.65
CA ASN A 398 -5.95 24.54 -22.22
C ASN A 398 -6.00 23.14 -21.55
N PRO A 399 -6.05 23.02 -20.21
CA PRO A 399 -6.24 21.73 -19.57
C PRO A 399 -7.67 21.21 -19.82
N PHE A 400 -7.82 19.89 -19.88
CA PHE A 400 -9.15 19.28 -19.95
C PHE A 400 -9.98 19.65 -18.70
N ARG A 401 -11.27 19.93 -18.87
CA ARG A 401 -12.19 20.24 -17.74
C ARG A 401 -12.22 19.14 -16.65
N ARG A 402 -11.88 17.90 -17.00
CA ARG A 402 -11.82 16.76 -16.07
C ARG A 402 -10.50 16.65 -15.29
N ASP A 403 -9.52 17.51 -15.57
CA ASP A 403 -8.23 17.53 -14.86
C ASP A 403 -8.40 18.05 -13.43
N LYS A 404 -8.27 17.14 -12.46
CA LYS A 404 -8.45 17.41 -11.03
C LYS A 404 -7.41 18.37 -10.46
N ARG A 405 -6.25 18.53 -11.11
CA ARG A 405 -5.23 19.50 -10.68
C ARG A 405 -5.71 20.95 -10.80
N THR A 406 -6.69 21.20 -11.66
CA THR A 406 -7.30 22.52 -11.84
C THR A 406 -8.52 22.74 -10.96
N TRP A 407 -9.00 21.71 -10.26
CA TRP A 407 -10.19 21.79 -9.42
C TRP A 407 -9.79 22.26 -8.02
N TRP A 408 -10.52 23.24 -7.53
CA TRP A 408 -10.38 23.83 -6.22
C TRP A 408 -11.72 23.78 -5.48
N ASN A 409 -11.69 23.75 -4.16
CA ASN A 409 -12.85 24.01 -3.32
C ASN A 409 -12.47 24.98 -2.22
N VAL A 410 -13.47 25.68 -1.70
CA VAL A 410 -13.31 26.40 -0.43
C VAL A 410 -13.38 25.37 0.68
N GLU A 411 -12.34 25.29 1.51
CA GLU A 411 -12.25 24.33 2.62
C GLU A 411 -12.83 24.92 3.91
N ASP A 412 -12.49 26.16 4.22
CA ASP A 412 -13.01 26.90 5.37
C ASP A 412 -13.46 28.31 4.96
N HIS A 413 -14.45 28.83 5.68
CA HIS A 413 -15.06 30.14 5.40
C HIS A 413 -15.44 30.84 6.70
N THR A 414 -15.01 32.09 6.85
CA THR A 414 -15.42 32.96 7.95
C THR A 414 -15.95 34.28 7.41
N ASN A 415 -17.13 34.69 7.89
CA ASN A 415 -17.71 36.01 7.63
C ASN A 415 -18.73 36.36 8.72
N PRO A 416 -18.50 37.40 9.54
CA PRO A 416 -19.41 37.78 10.62
C PRO A 416 -20.72 38.41 10.13
N ASN A 417 -20.76 38.91 8.88
CA ASN A 417 -21.93 39.59 8.31
C ASN A 417 -22.95 38.64 7.68
N LEU A 418 -22.61 37.35 7.58
CA LEU A 418 -23.47 36.34 6.98
C LEU A 418 -24.11 35.43 8.03
N PRO A 419 -25.34 34.95 7.78
CA PRO A 419 -25.99 34.03 8.70
C PRO A 419 -25.22 32.71 8.80
N ALA A 420 -25.21 32.15 10.00
CA ALA A 420 -24.75 30.79 10.23
C ALA A 420 -25.56 29.78 9.38
N PRO A 421 -24.98 28.61 9.05
CA PRO A 421 -25.72 27.55 8.37
C PRO A 421 -27.00 27.19 9.15
N PRO A 422 -28.11 26.87 8.46
CA PRO A 422 -29.32 26.40 9.11
C PRO A 422 -29.05 25.20 10.03
N GLU A 423 -29.76 25.10 11.16
CA GLU A 423 -29.55 24.01 12.14
C GLU A 423 -29.78 22.60 11.56
N ASP A 424 -30.61 22.49 10.52
CA ASP A 424 -30.91 21.24 9.81
C ASP A 424 -29.93 20.92 8.68
N PHE A 425 -29.00 21.83 8.37
CA PHE A 425 -28.03 21.64 7.31
C PHE A 425 -27.08 20.49 7.64
N LYS A 426 -27.00 19.52 6.72
CA LYS A 426 -26.04 18.42 6.77
C LYS A 426 -25.30 18.34 5.47
N LEU A 427 -23.98 18.20 5.58
CA LEU A 427 -23.14 17.99 4.41
C LEU A 427 -23.56 16.70 3.68
N PRO A 428 -23.51 16.69 2.34
CA PRO A 428 -23.75 15.48 1.59
C PRO A 428 -22.67 14.45 1.91
N ARG A 429 -23.08 13.19 2.06
CA ARG A 429 -22.13 12.08 2.19
C ARG A 429 -21.36 11.90 0.89
N THR A 430 -20.09 11.58 1.02
CA THR A 430 -19.24 11.20 -0.11
C THR A 430 -19.64 9.83 -0.67
N ASN A 431 -19.23 9.58 -1.93
CA ASN A 431 -19.45 8.29 -2.56
C ASN A 431 -18.30 7.35 -2.18
N PHE A 432 -18.64 6.23 -1.55
CA PHE A 432 -17.68 5.19 -1.15
C PHE A 432 -16.68 4.81 -2.26
N LEU A 433 -17.12 4.65 -3.52
CA LEU A 433 -16.20 4.28 -4.60
C LEU A 433 -15.22 5.40 -4.94
N LYS A 434 -15.64 6.67 -4.83
CA LYS A 434 -14.73 7.82 -5.02
C LYS A 434 -13.69 7.84 -3.89
N ASP A 435 -14.13 7.67 -2.64
CA ASP A 435 -13.24 7.66 -1.47
C ASP A 435 -12.28 6.47 -1.49
N PHE A 436 -12.77 5.30 -1.90
CA PHE A 436 -11.96 4.09 -2.11
C PHE A 436 -10.86 4.33 -3.15
N ILE A 437 -11.20 4.89 -4.31
CA ILE A 437 -10.21 5.18 -5.36
C ILE A 437 -9.21 6.24 -4.86
N GLN A 438 -9.69 7.32 -4.25
CA GLN A 438 -8.84 8.38 -3.73
C GLN A 438 -7.84 7.87 -2.70
N LEU A 439 -8.31 7.10 -1.72
CA LEU A 439 -7.44 6.53 -0.69
C LEU A 439 -6.41 5.57 -1.29
N ASN A 440 -6.80 4.72 -2.24
CA ASN A 440 -5.84 3.81 -2.89
C ASN A 440 -4.80 4.58 -3.72
N LEU A 441 -5.18 5.66 -4.41
CA LEU A 441 -4.23 6.54 -5.09
C LEU A 441 -3.28 7.22 -4.10
N ALA A 442 -3.78 7.68 -2.94
CA ALA A 442 -2.93 8.21 -1.87
C ALA A 442 -1.97 7.14 -1.32
N MET A 443 -2.44 5.91 -1.11
CA MET A 443 -1.59 4.77 -0.70
C MET A 443 -0.48 4.49 -1.73
N MET A 444 -0.79 4.56 -3.03
CA MET A 444 0.19 4.41 -4.11
C MET A 444 1.18 5.58 -4.14
N ALA A 445 0.71 6.81 -3.96
CA ALA A 445 1.55 8.01 -3.91
C ALA A 445 2.54 7.94 -2.73
N THR A 446 2.05 7.61 -1.52
CA THR A 446 2.90 7.42 -0.34
C THR A 446 3.91 6.30 -0.55
N ASN A 447 3.53 5.21 -1.20
CA ASN A 447 4.44 4.11 -1.52
C ASN A 447 5.55 4.56 -2.50
N ASN A 448 5.21 5.35 -3.53
CA ASN A 448 6.17 5.92 -4.46
C ASN A 448 7.09 6.96 -3.81
N ALA A 449 6.66 7.60 -2.72
CA ALA A 449 7.45 8.58 -1.97
C ALA A 449 8.50 7.93 -1.04
N LEU A 450 8.42 6.61 -0.78
CA LEU A 450 9.37 5.85 0.05
C LEU A 450 10.67 5.50 -0.71
N VAL A 451 11.22 6.48 -1.42
CA VAL A 451 12.52 6.36 -2.11
C VAL A 451 13.64 6.47 -1.07
N PRO A 452 14.64 5.58 -1.08
CA PRO A 452 15.78 5.69 -0.19
C PRO A 452 16.54 6.99 -0.49
N ASP A 453 16.84 7.75 0.57
CA ASP A 453 17.71 8.93 0.49
C ASP A 453 19.17 8.43 0.46
N PRO A 454 19.93 8.64 -0.64
CA PRO A 454 21.32 8.15 -0.75
C PRO A 454 22.25 8.76 0.30
N ASP A 455 21.94 9.96 0.78
CA ASP A 455 22.75 10.70 1.75
C ASP A 455 22.43 10.27 3.20
N LYS A 456 21.32 9.54 3.41
CA LYS A 456 20.91 9.01 4.71
C LYS A 456 21.24 7.52 4.80
N LEU A 457 22.19 7.19 5.68
CA LEU A 457 22.52 5.80 5.98
C LEU A 457 21.40 5.15 6.83
N ASP A 458 20.49 4.43 6.17
CA ASP A 458 19.49 3.59 6.84
C ASP A 458 20.12 2.24 7.24
N ASN A 459 20.52 2.13 8.52
CA ASN A 459 21.11 0.92 9.10
C ASN A 459 20.16 -0.28 9.16
N LEU A 460 18.85 -0.09 8.97
CA LEU A 460 17.85 -1.17 9.02
C LEU A 460 17.53 -1.71 7.63
N ALA A 461 17.68 -0.87 6.59
CA ALA A 461 17.41 -1.26 5.21
C ALA A 461 18.37 -2.36 4.74
N SER A 462 17.88 -3.21 3.84
CA SER A 462 18.64 -4.30 3.23
C SER A 462 18.24 -4.48 1.77
N LYS A 463 19.15 -5.01 0.96
CA LYS A 463 18.97 -5.29 -0.46
C LYS A 463 18.45 -6.71 -0.66
N ALA A 464 17.65 -6.92 -1.70
CA ALA A 464 17.00 -8.21 -1.97
C ALA A 464 17.98 -9.41 -2.05
N TRP A 465 19.18 -9.23 -2.62
CA TRP A 465 20.17 -10.31 -2.73
C TRP A 465 20.74 -10.78 -1.38
N GLU A 466 20.63 -9.96 -0.34
CA GLU A 466 21.14 -10.25 1.00
C GLU A 466 20.27 -11.26 1.75
N TRP A 467 18.99 -11.38 1.38
CA TRP A 467 18.05 -12.20 2.12
C TRP A 467 18.25 -13.71 1.90
N PRO A 468 18.41 -14.22 0.66
CA PRO A 468 18.66 -15.65 0.42
C PRO A 468 20.02 -16.12 0.95
N THR A 469 21.01 -15.23 0.96
CA THR A 469 22.37 -15.53 1.45
C THR A 469 22.50 -15.31 2.96
N LEU A 470 21.48 -14.78 3.62
CA LEU A 470 21.53 -14.28 5.00
C LEU A 470 22.74 -13.37 5.20
N HIS A 471 23.02 -12.45 4.28
CA HIS A 471 24.16 -11.54 4.43
C HIS A 471 23.95 -10.56 5.60
N VAL A 472 22.71 -10.14 5.84
CA VAL A 472 22.35 -9.21 6.94
C VAL A 472 21.06 -9.69 7.61
N GLY A 473 20.95 -9.40 8.91
CA GLY A 473 19.71 -9.49 9.67
C GLY A 473 19.31 -8.12 10.24
N ILE A 474 18.18 -8.05 10.94
CA ILE A 474 17.64 -6.78 11.44
C ILE A 474 17.50 -6.81 12.96
N ARG A 475 17.94 -5.73 13.59
CA ARG A 475 17.71 -5.42 15.01
C ARG A 475 16.28 -4.93 15.19
N LEU A 476 15.46 -5.61 16.01
CA LEU A 476 14.04 -5.25 16.18
C LEU A 476 13.76 -4.30 17.35
N CYS A 477 14.70 -4.18 18.29
CA CYS A 477 14.57 -3.36 19.49
C CYS A 477 15.93 -2.80 19.93
N SER A 478 15.95 -2.10 21.06
CA SER A 478 17.16 -1.62 21.71
C SER A 478 18.16 -2.76 21.97
N TRP A 479 19.44 -2.41 21.95
CA TRP A 479 20.56 -3.30 22.24
C TRP A 479 21.20 -3.01 23.61
N ALA A 480 20.54 -2.19 24.43
CA ALA A 480 20.96 -1.92 25.80
C ALA A 480 20.93 -3.20 26.65
N ASP A 481 21.88 -3.32 27.59
CA ASP A 481 22.11 -4.56 28.34
C ASP A 481 20.95 -4.93 29.27
N ASP A 482 20.15 -3.96 29.70
CA ASP A 482 18.95 -4.09 30.52
C ASP A 482 17.68 -4.50 29.74
N THR A 483 17.74 -4.55 28.41
CA THR A 483 16.61 -4.89 27.56
C THR A 483 16.73 -6.29 26.95
N ILE A 484 15.58 -6.96 26.77
CA ILE A 484 15.51 -8.22 26.03
C ILE A 484 15.60 -7.92 24.54
N LYS A 485 16.62 -8.48 23.89
CA LYS A 485 16.98 -8.16 22.50
C LYS A 485 16.41 -9.22 21.56
N TYR A 486 15.92 -8.79 20.41
CA TYR A 486 15.41 -9.66 19.35
C TYR A 486 16.08 -9.31 18.02
N TYR A 487 16.50 -10.35 17.30
CA TYR A 487 17.19 -10.20 16.01
C TYR A 487 16.50 -11.04 14.95
N LEU A 488 16.11 -10.38 13.85
CA LEU A 488 15.43 -11.00 12.73
C LEU A 488 16.44 -11.55 11.73
N MET A 489 16.47 -12.87 11.63
CA MET A 489 17.24 -13.59 10.63
C MET A 489 16.56 -14.93 10.33
N GLY A 490 16.68 -15.41 9.09
CA GLY A 490 16.26 -16.77 8.76
C GLY A 490 17.20 -17.81 9.36
N SER A 491 16.71 -19.04 9.56
CA SER A 491 17.60 -20.13 9.98
C SER A 491 18.56 -20.48 8.83
N PRO A 492 19.89 -20.56 9.05
CA PRO A 492 20.84 -20.93 8.00
C PRO A 492 20.55 -22.30 7.38
N ALA A 493 20.09 -23.26 8.20
CA ALA A 493 19.79 -24.63 7.75
C ALA A 493 18.60 -24.70 6.78
N THR A 494 17.68 -23.75 6.83
CA THR A 494 16.50 -23.68 5.94
C THR A 494 16.74 -22.71 4.79
N THR A 495 17.30 -21.53 5.06
CA THR A 495 17.43 -20.45 4.08
C THR A 495 18.55 -20.71 3.09
N TRP A 496 19.73 -21.15 3.53
CA TRP A 496 20.82 -21.47 2.60
C TRP A 496 20.50 -22.70 1.76
N THR A 497 19.97 -23.76 2.38
CA THR A 497 19.62 -25.00 1.66
C THR A 497 18.49 -24.76 0.66
N SER A 498 17.48 -23.95 1.00
CA SER A 498 16.42 -23.57 0.06
C SER A 498 16.93 -22.67 -1.06
N THR A 499 17.85 -21.74 -0.78
CA THR A 499 18.49 -20.90 -1.81
C THR A 499 19.28 -21.73 -2.81
N VAL A 500 20.11 -22.66 -2.33
CA VAL A 500 20.83 -23.61 -3.20
C VAL A 500 19.83 -24.46 -3.99
N ALA A 501 18.74 -24.91 -3.36
CA ALA A 501 17.74 -25.70 -4.04
C ALA A 501 16.97 -24.94 -5.13
N VAL A 502 16.71 -23.64 -4.96
CA VAL A 502 16.10 -22.80 -6.00
C VAL A 502 17.01 -22.73 -7.24
N LEU A 503 18.31 -22.58 -7.05
CA LEU A 503 19.29 -22.61 -8.14
C LEU A 503 19.36 -24.01 -8.78
N ALA A 504 19.42 -25.07 -7.97
CA ALA A 504 19.44 -26.45 -8.43
C ALA A 504 18.16 -26.82 -9.20
N PHE A 505 17.01 -26.32 -8.76
CA PHE A 505 15.72 -26.50 -9.44
C PHE A 505 15.71 -25.80 -10.80
N SER A 506 16.26 -24.58 -10.88
CA SER A 506 16.39 -23.86 -12.16
C SER A 506 17.20 -24.67 -13.17
N LEU A 507 18.33 -25.25 -12.73
CA LEU A 507 19.13 -26.16 -13.55
C LEU A 507 18.34 -27.43 -13.93
N LEU A 508 17.62 -28.03 -12.98
CA LEU A 508 16.80 -29.21 -13.21
C LEU A 508 15.71 -28.96 -14.26
N VAL A 509 15.06 -27.79 -14.24
CA VAL A 509 14.08 -27.40 -15.27
C VAL A 509 14.74 -27.30 -16.64
N VAL A 510 15.90 -26.64 -16.74
CA VAL A 510 16.65 -26.56 -18.01
C VAL A 510 17.04 -27.94 -18.53
N VAL A 511 17.55 -28.82 -17.68
CA VAL A 511 17.90 -30.20 -18.04
C VAL A 511 16.67 -30.97 -18.50
N ASN A 512 15.53 -30.83 -17.83
CA ASN A 512 14.29 -31.47 -18.24
C ASN A 512 13.79 -30.93 -19.59
N LEU A 513 13.88 -29.62 -19.84
CA LEU A 513 13.55 -29.04 -21.15
C LEU A 513 14.45 -29.58 -22.28
N ILE A 514 15.76 -29.75 -22.01
CA ILE A 514 16.68 -30.36 -22.98
C ILE A 514 16.30 -31.82 -23.24
N LYS A 515 15.99 -32.60 -22.20
CA LYS A 515 15.50 -33.98 -22.34
C LYS A 515 14.21 -34.07 -23.13
N TYR A 516 13.26 -33.16 -22.85
CA TYR A 516 12.01 -33.04 -23.57
C TYR A 516 12.26 -32.79 -25.07
N GLN A 517 13.10 -31.81 -25.40
CA GLN A 517 13.45 -31.50 -26.78
C GLN A 517 14.12 -32.70 -27.49
N ARG A 518 14.92 -33.48 -26.75
CA ARG A 518 15.54 -34.73 -27.20
C ARG A 518 14.60 -35.94 -27.21
N GLN A 519 13.30 -35.75 -26.98
CA GLN A 519 12.29 -36.82 -26.96
C GLN A 519 12.55 -37.89 -25.89
N VAL A 520 13.28 -37.54 -24.83
CA VAL A 520 13.48 -38.43 -23.68
C VAL A 520 12.31 -38.23 -22.72
N PRO A 521 11.57 -39.30 -22.35
CA PRO A 521 10.45 -39.19 -21.42
C PRO A 521 10.96 -38.70 -20.06
N ILE A 522 10.38 -37.59 -19.56
CA ILE A 522 10.78 -36.97 -18.30
C ILE A 522 10.03 -37.59 -17.12
N PHE A 523 8.73 -37.79 -17.28
CA PHE A 523 7.82 -38.29 -16.26
C PHE A 523 7.24 -39.63 -16.71
N HIS A 524 7.24 -40.62 -15.82
CA HIS A 524 6.70 -41.95 -16.10
C HIS A 524 5.28 -42.13 -15.56
N SER A 525 4.83 -41.22 -14.68
CA SER A 525 3.47 -41.22 -14.15
C SER A 525 2.88 -39.81 -14.04
N GLN A 526 1.54 -39.72 -14.09
CA GLN A 526 0.82 -38.46 -13.86
C GLN A 526 1.05 -37.89 -12.45
N ASN A 527 1.43 -38.73 -11.49
CA ASN A 527 1.75 -38.31 -10.12
C ASN A 527 3.11 -37.61 -10.06
N GLU A 528 4.11 -38.13 -10.78
CA GLU A 528 5.43 -37.47 -10.89
C GLU A 528 5.32 -36.11 -11.58
N GLU A 529 4.53 -36.04 -12.66
CA GLU A 529 4.22 -34.78 -13.34
C GLU A 529 3.52 -33.80 -12.40
N ASN A 530 2.52 -34.26 -11.65
CA ASN A 530 1.82 -33.44 -10.67
C ASN A 530 2.76 -32.87 -9.61
N LEU A 531 3.64 -33.73 -9.09
CA LEU A 531 4.60 -33.35 -8.06
C LEU A 531 5.62 -32.34 -8.60
N PHE A 532 6.07 -32.50 -9.85
CA PHE A 532 6.94 -31.52 -10.50
C PHE A 532 6.24 -30.17 -10.68
N LEU A 533 4.99 -30.16 -11.17
CA LEU A 533 4.25 -28.92 -11.38
C LEU A 533 3.91 -28.23 -10.06
N MET A 534 3.23 -28.91 -9.14
CA MET A 534 2.68 -28.33 -7.91
C MET A 534 3.69 -28.26 -6.76
N GLY A 535 4.72 -29.12 -6.76
CA GLY A 535 5.79 -29.14 -5.76
C GLY A 535 7.08 -28.43 -6.21
N GLY A 536 7.29 -28.26 -7.52
CA GLY A 536 8.46 -27.59 -8.09
C GLY A 536 8.11 -26.28 -8.79
N VAL A 537 7.42 -26.36 -9.93
CA VAL A 537 7.22 -25.22 -10.86
C VAL A 537 6.42 -24.08 -10.25
N TYR A 538 5.24 -24.36 -9.68
CA TYR A 538 4.40 -23.31 -9.09
C TYR A 538 4.98 -22.73 -7.79
N PRO A 539 5.60 -23.51 -6.88
CA PRO A 539 6.40 -22.95 -5.80
C PRO A 539 7.59 -22.12 -6.29
N PHE A 540 8.32 -22.54 -7.31
CA PHE A 540 9.40 -21.74 -7.89
C PHE A 540 8.88 -20.42 -8.48
N LEU A 541 7.75 -20.46 -9.19
CA LEU A 541 7.06 -19.26 -9.67
C LEU A 541 6.60 -18.38 -8.49
N GLY A 542 6.11 -19.00 -7.41
CA GLY A 542 5.77 -18.35 -6.15
C GLY A 542 6.94 -17.60 -5.55
N TRP A 543 8.10 -18.26 -5.41
CA TRP A 543 9.34 -17.63 -4.98
C TRP A 543 9.73 -16.48 -5.91
N PHE A 544 9.73 -16.71 -7.23
CA PHE A 544 10.15 -15.73 -8.23
C PHE A 544 9.29 -14.47 -8.19
N ILE A 545 7.96 -14.59 -8.19
CA ILE A 545 7.04 -13.44 -8.15
C ILE A 545 7.07 -12.73 -6.79
N HIS A 546 7.34 -13.43 -5.68
CA HIS A 546 7.50 -12.79 -4.37
C HIS A 546 8.89 -12.20 -4.11
N PHE A 547 9.89 -12.53 -4.95
CA PHE A 547 11.26 -12.06 -4.79
C PHE A 547 11.65 -11.00 -5.82
N LEU A 548 11.42 -11.26 -7.11
CA LEU A 548 11.85 -10.42 -8.22
C LEU A 548 11.40 -8.95 -8.10
N PRO A 549 10.15 -8.63 -7.72
CA PRO A 549 9.75 -7.23 -7.61
C PRO A 549 10.62 -6.45 -6.63
N PHE A 550 11.06 -7.05 -5.53
CA PHE A 550 11.96 -6.38 -4.58
C PHE A 550 13.39 -6.21 -5.09
N VAL A 551 13.81 -6.99 -6.10
CA VAL A 551 15.10 -6.78 -6.79
C VAL A 551 15.03 -5.58 -7.72
N ILE A 552 13.86 -5.32 -8.33
CA ILE A 552 13.65 -4.26 -9.33
C ILE A 552 13.22 -2.94 -8.68
N MET A 553 12.46 -3.00 -7.58
CA MET A 553 11.86 -1.83 -6.94
C MET A 553 12.92 -0.89 -6.32
N SER A 554 12.87 0.40 -6.67
CA SER A 554 13.73 1.45 -6.13
C SER A 554 13.19 2.09 -4.84
N ARG A 555 12.63 1.29 -3.92
CA ARG A 555 12.13 1.75 -2.62
C ARG A 555 12.90 1.11 -1.48
N VAL A 556 12.74 1.63 -0.26
CA VAL A 556 13.33 1.02 0.94
C VAL A 556 12.76 -0.40 1.16
N THR A 557 13.65 -1.37 1.37
CA THR A 557 13.32 -2.78 1.59
C THR A 557 14.03 -3.35 2.83
N TYR A 558 13.41 -4.38 3.43
CA TYR A 558 13.85 -4.99 4.67
C TYR A 558 13.81 -6.52 4.57
N VAL A 559 14.57 -7.23 5.41
CA VAL A 559 14.65 -8.69 5.47
C VAL A 559 13.28 -9.35 5.60
N HIS A 560 12.34 -8.72 6.32
CA HIS A 560 11.01 -9.29 6.51
C HIS A 560 10.20 -9.44 5.20
N HIS A 561 10.55 -8.71 4.14
CA HIS A 561 9.90 -8.85 2.83
C HIS A 561 10.16 -10.22 2.18
N TYR A 562 11.24 -10.92 2.57
CA TYR A 562 11.59 -12.22 1.98
C TYR A 562 10.74 -13.39 2.51
N LEU A 563 10.05 -13.26 3.65
CA LEU A 563 9.39 -14.40 4.31
C LEU A 563 8.38 -15.16 3.41
N PRO A 564 7.47 -14.49 2.67
CA PRO A 564 6.59 -15.19 1.74
C PRO A 564 7.36 -15.94 0.64
N ALA A 565 8.44 -15.35 0.12
CA ALA A 565 9.28 -16.00 -0.89
C ALA A 565 10.04 -17.20 -0.30
N LEU A 566 10.54 -17.08 0.94
CA LEU A 566 11.21 -18.17 1.66
C LEU A 566 10.28 -19.38 1.86
N TYR A 567 8.99 -19.16 2.17
CA TYR A 567 8.01 -20.25 2.27
C TYR A 567 7.99 -21.11 1.00
N PHE A 568 7.93 -20.47 -0.18
CA PHE A 568 7.95 -21.17 -1.46
C PHE A 568 9.31 -21.80 -1.77
N ALA A 569 10.42 -21.13 -1.44
CA ALA A 569 11.77 -21.66 -1.60
C ALA A 569 11.96 -22.97 -0.81
N MET A 570 11.40 -23.05 0.40
CA MET A 570 11.44 -24.27 1.23
C MET A 570 10.65 -25.44 0.62
N ILE A 571 9.55 -25.17 -0.09
CA ILE A 571 8.81 -26.21 -0.85
C ILE A 571 9.69 -26.72 -2.00
N VAL A 572 10.31 -25.82 -2.76
CA VAL A 572 11.26 -26.17 -3.84
C VAL A 572 12.43 -26.99 -3.28
N CYS A 573 12.94 -26.64 -2.10
CA CYS A 573 13.95 -27.42 -1.38
C CYS A 573 13.52 -28.86 -1.15
N CYS A 574 12.31 -29.06 -0.62
CA CYS A 574 11.77 -30.39 -0.39
C CYS A 574 11.54 -31.16 -1.71
N TYR A 575 11.16 -30.49 -2.79
CA TYR A 575 11.05 -31.10 -4.12
C TYR A 575 12.40 -31.59 -4.64
N VAL A 576 13.41 -30.72 -4.65
CA VAL A 576 14.76 -31.08 -5.10
C VAL A 576 15.34 -32.19 -4.24
N PHE A 577 15.19 -32.11 -2.92
CA PHE A 577 15.67 -33.13 -1.99
C PHE A 577 14.98 -34.47 -2.20
N GLN A 578 13.65 -34.49 -2.34
CA GLN A 578 12.94 -35.73 -2.66
C GLN A 578 13.45 -36.30 -3.98
N ARG A 579 13.52 -35.48 -5.03
CA ARG A 579 13.91 -35.93 -6.37
C ARG A 579 15.34 -36.48 -6.41
N THR A 580 16.28 -35.89 -5.67
CA THR A 580 17.65 -36.40 -5.56
C THR A 580 17.70 -37.70 -4.76
N THR A 581 16.94 -37.81 -3.67
CA THR A 581 16.88 -39.06 -2.89
C THR A 581 16.19 -40.20 -3.62
N ASP A 582 15.22 -39.93 -4.50
CA ASP A 582 14.56 -40.93 -5.35
C ASP A 582 15.53 -41.56 -6.37
N LEU A 583 16.68 -40.92 -6.65
CA LEU A 583 17.76 -41.51 -7.47
C LEU A 583 18.58 -42.57 -6.70
N LEU A 584 18.54 -42.54 -5.36
CA LEU A 584 19.23 -43.50 -4.53
C LEU A 584 18.41 -44.81 -4.46
N ARG A 585 19.08 -45.95 -4.66
CA ARG A 585 18.41 -47.27 -4.53
C ARG A 585 18.29 -47.75 -3.08
N ASN A 586 19.17 -47.27 -2.19
CA ASN A 586 19.28 -47.75 -0.81
C ASN A 586 18.35 -46.99 0.14
N GLN A 587 17.32 -47.67 0.66
CA GLN A 587 16.33 -47.09 1.58
C GLN A 587 16.92 -46.62 2.91
N ILE A 588 18.02 -47.24 3.37
CA ILE A 588 18.72 -46.82 4.60
C ILE A 588 19.40 -45.47 4.36
N LEU A 589 20.08 -45.29 3.22
CA LEU A 589 20.72 -44.02 2.87
C LEU A 589 19.70 -42.89 2.71
N ILE A 590 18.55 -43.18 2.09
CA ILE A 590 17.44 -42.22 2.02
C ILE A 590 16.95 -41.87 3.43
N GLY A 591 16.69 -42.86 4.27
CA GLY A 591 16.27 -42.62 5.66
C GLY A 591 17.26 -41.75 6.42
N ALA A 592 18.55 -42.09 6.33
CA ALA A 592 19.64 -41.35 6.98
C ALA A 592 19.75 -39.91 6.47
N SER A 593 19.61 -39.66 5.15
CA SER A 593 19.71 -38.30 4.61
C SER A 593 18.60 -37.38 5.14
N TYR A 594 17.35 -37.88 5.24
CA TYR A 594 16.26 -37.12 5.84
C TYR A 594 16.48 -36.88 7.34
N VAL A 595 16.95 -37.88 8.09
CA VAL A 595 17.24 -37.73 9.53
C VAL A 595 18.33 -36.68 9.77
N VAL A 596 19.41 -36.72 8.98
CA VAL A 596 20.47 -35.70 9.04
C VAL A 596 19.91 -34.31 8.78
N PHE A 597 19.02 -34.17 7.78
CA PHE A 597 18.42 -32.87 7.49
C PHE A 597 17.45 -32.42 8.60
N TYR A 598 16.67 -33.32 9.20
CA TYR A 598 15.84 -32.99 10.37
C TYR A 598 16.69 -32.49 11.53
N ILE A 599 17.78 -33.19 11.84
CA ILE A 599 18.71 -32.80 12.90
C ILE A 599 19.35 -31.45 12.59
N ALA A 600 19.74 -31.21 11.33
CA ALA A 600 20.30 -29.92 10.94
C ALA A 600 19.31 -28.77 11.14
N VAL A 601 18.04 -28.94 10.74
CA VAL A 601 16.99 -27.92 10.91
C VAL A 601 16.71 -27.66 12.39
N VAL A 602 16.44 -28.71 13.17
CA VAL A 602 16.12 -28.60 14.60
C VAL A 602 17.32 -28.09 15.40
N GLY A 603 18.51 -28.64 15.17
CA GLY A 603 19.73 -28.26 15.86
C GLY A 603 20.13 -26.82 15.59
N THR A 604 20.04 -26.35 14.34
CA THR A 604 20.32 -24.95 14.01
C THR A 604 19.31 -24.02 14.64
N PHE A 605 18.01 -24.37 14.66
CA PHE A 605 17.02 -23.56 15.36
C PHE A 605 17.27 -23.50 16.86
N ILE A 606 17.58 -24.62 17.52
CA ILE A 606 17.89 -24.63 18.95
C ILE A 606 19.10 -23.73 19.24
N TYR A 607 20.15 -23.84 18.42
CA TYR A 607 21.35 -23.02 18.54
C TYR A 607 21.05 -21.52 18.40
N PHE A 608 20.28 -21.13 17.38
CA PHE A 608 19.88 -19.73 17.14
C PHE A 608 18.65 -19.29 17.94
N SER A 609 18.04 -20.16 18.74
CA SER A 609 16.78 -19.86 19.43
C SER A 609 16.80 -18.58 20.28
N PRO A 610 17.93 -18.15 20.91
CA PRO A 610 17.94 -16.90 21.66
C PRO A 610 17.53 -15.67 20.85
N ILE A 611 17.86 -15.61 19.54
CA ILE A 611 17.52 -14.43 18.71
C ILE A 611 16.00 -14.23 18.57
N SER A 612 15.25 -15.32 18.65
CA SER A 612 13.78 -15.37 18.54
C SER A 612 13.10 -15.45 19.91
N PHE A 613 13.70 -16.17 20.86
CA PHE A 613 13.15 -16.37 22.20
C PHE A 613 13.33 -15.14 23.08
N GLY A 614 14.39 -14.38 22.84
CA GLY A 614 14.77 -13.19 23.57
C GLY A 614 16.16 -13.38 24.15
N MET A 615 17.06 -12.45 23.83
CA MET A 615 18.41 -12.39 24.40
C MET A 615 18.35 -11.51 25.65
N ASP A 616 18.32 -12.16 26.81
CA ASP A 616 18.17 -11.56 28.14
C ASP A 616 19.50 -11.13 28.77
N LYS A 617 20.62 -11.57 28.22
CA LYS A 617 21.97 -11.23 28.69
C LYS A 617 22.62 -10.07 27.90
N PRO A 618 23.78 -9.55 28.35
CA PRO A 618 24.58 -8.64 27.55
C PRO A 618 24.87 -9.22 26.16
N HIS A 619 24.83 -8.37 25.14
CA HIS A 619 24.95 -8.78 23.74
C HIS A 619 26.28 -9.51 23.45
N THR A 620 27.34 -9.19 24.19
CA THR A 620 28.66 -9.82 24.08
C THR A 620 28.68 -11.32 24.40
N GLU A 621 27.77 -11.81 25.25
CA GLU A 621 27.64 -13.25 25.55
C GLU A 621 27.12 -14.06 24.35
N TYR A 622 26.45 -13.41 23.40
CA TYR A 622 25.89 -14.05 22.21
C TYR A 622 26.85 -14.06 21.00
N LYS A 623 28.14 -13.79 21.21
CA LYS A 623 29.16 -13.79 20.14
C LYS A 623 29.24 -15.10 19.36
N TYR A 624 28.89 -16.22 19.99
CA TYR A 624 28.86 -17.52 19.33
C TYR A 624 27.82 -17.59 18.18
N LEU A 625 26.74 -16.80 18.25
CA LEU A 625 25.72 -16.73 17.20
C LEU A 625 26.20 -15.96 15.96
N ASN A 626 27.30 -15.21 16.08
CA ASN A 626 27.76 -14.31 15.03
C ASN A 626 28.66 -15.05 14.02
N TRP A 627 28.06 -15.85 13.13
CA TRP A 627 28.82 -16.65 12.14
C TRP A 627 29.35 -15.82 10.96
N LEU A 628 28.67 -14.73 10.59
CA LEU A 628 29.11 -13.81 9.53
C LEU A 628 29.38 -12.43 10.13
N PRO A 629 30.47 -11.74 9.73
CA PRO A 629 30.84 -10.44 10.33
C PRO A 629 29.77 -9.35 10.14
N THR A 630 28.92 -9.51 9.12
CA THR A 630 27.81 -8.60 8.83
C THR A 630 26.58 -8.81 9.71
N TRP A 631 26.53 -9.90 10.48
CA TRP A 631 25.48 -10.11 11.47
C TRP A 631 25.78 -9.27 12.70
N LYS A 632 25.14 -8.11 12.78
CA LYS A 632 25.23 -7.18 13.92
C LYS A 632 24.46 -7.72 15.13
N ILE A 633 24.79 -8.93 15.57
CA ILE A 633 24.26 -9.57 16.79
C ILE A 633 25.08 -9.13 18.01
N THR A 634 26.31 -8.67 17.84
CA THR A 634 27.17 -8.29 18.99
C THR A 634 27.86 -6.93 18.84
N GLU A 635 27.62 -6.20 17.76
CA GLU A 635 28.31 -4.93 17.42
C GLU A 635 27.36 -3.78 17.17
#